data_AF-A0A961P4V2-F1
#
_entry.id   AF-A0A961P4V2-F1
#
_cell.length_a   1.000
_cell.length_b   1.000
_cell.length_c   1.000
_cell.angle_alpha   90.00
_cell.angle_beta   90.00
_cell.angle_gamma   90.00
#
_symmetry.space_group_name_H-M   'P 1'
#
loop_
_entity.id
_entity.type
_entity.pdbx_description
1 polymer ?
#
loop_
_entity_poly.entity_id
_entity_poly.type
_entity_poly.pdbx_seq_one_letter_code
_entity_poly.pdbx_strand_id
1 'polypeptide(L)'
;MTDRDLPTPQPMPKSTGFSWVWVMPVLAVVVALGMVWQTYANRGPLITVTFPTASGIEAGQTPLRFRELDVGTVENVTFSEGLAAIEVHIRLDKEIAPYVDDEAEFWLVEPQVTARGITGLSTVLSGVYIEGSWDGEIAGEADSFEALTEQPLFSPGQKGTRITLRSRSGGQLASGAPVLFNGIEVGWIGKPVLSESGLVVTRDAFIEAPYDNRLSTATRFWDSSGLSLDIGTSGVSFNMDSLAALVEGGVTFGTLVTGGQPITEGYQFDVFDSMRAARDDALEGAGTKLAVSTLVDPNAAGLAAGTAVRYGRANVGEVTAVTGYRDPATPGAVQLLIDLEIIPERLGIAPGLTTGEQTAALAERIAGGLRLRLASEGILGQTRILEFFQEAEAEPAALVEGQTPYPLVPTAAPRVSDTTEGIDGLVARISDLPIEALMTSAIGALDSVQQLAGSPDALLIPANANGLIDDARALVGSEEITTALADFQAATTDLRGLADQIRNSPGLETLLTALERSDEITASIGAFSDRLPALADDVKAITAEMRQMPLAELTGSLDRLAKQIETVLQDEGIDALPETIVATLDELNQALAELREGGAVTSLNQTLAAAESSLKAIEVATGSFPDVVARLDDAVKTLQGAVTGYAPGSRFEVELTGAIRDISEAADAFRSLSRSLERNPSSLITGR
;
A
#
# COMPACT_ATOMS: atom_id res chain seq x y z
N MET A 1 -59.91 -112.06 59.24
CA MET A 1 -60.88 -111.00 58.85
C MET A 1 -60.05 -109.81 58.41
N THR A 2 -59.58 -109.77 57.16
CA THR A 2 -60.19 -109.19 55.94
C THR A 2 -60.52 -107.70 56.04
N ASP A 3 -59.65 -106.91 55.43
CA ASP A 3 -59.76 -105.68 54.60
C ASP A 3 -61.15 -105.06 54.34
N ARG A 4 -62.05 -105.01 55.33
CA ARG A 4 -63.45 -104.62 55.13
C ARG A 4 -63.95 -103.46 55.98
N ASP A 5 -63.06 -102.68 56.59
CA ASP A 5 -63.41 -101.49 57.39
C ASP A 5 -62.55 -100.25 57.07
N LEU A 6 -62.37 -99.95 55.77
CA LEU A 6 -61.85 -98.64 55.36
C LEU A 6 -62.93 -97.85 54.60
N PRO A 7 -63.27 -96.61 55.03
CA PRO A 7 -64.26 -95.79 54.36
C PRO A 7 -63.78 -95.40 52.96
N THR A 8 -64.64 -95.60 51.96
CA THR A 8 -64.41 -95.16 50.59
C THR A 8 -64.59 -93.63 50.50
N PRO A 9 -63.61 -92.86 49.98
CA PRO A 9 -63.74 -91.42 49.84
C PRO A 9 -64.75 -91.07 48.75
N GLN A 10 -65.74 -90.24 49.09
CA GLN A 10 -66.66 -89.67 48.12
C GLN A 10 -65.95 -88.59 47.28
N PRO A 11 -66.10 -88.59 45.95
CA PRO A 11 -65.51 -87.55 45.11
C PRO A 11 -66.21 -86.21 45.36
N MET A 12 -65.45 -85.21 45.83
CA MET A 12 -65.94 -83.83 45.93
C MET A 12 -66.09 -83.21 44.52
N PRO A 13 -67.16 -82.46 44.25
CA PRO A 13 -67.31 -81.75 42.99
C PRO A 13 -66.21 -80.68 42.87
N LYS A 14 -65.41 -80.76 41.79
CA LYS A 14 -64.43 -79.71 41.45
C LYS A 14 -65.19 -78.44 41.09
N SER A 15 -65.14 -77.42 41.96
CA SER A 15 -65.60 -76.08 41.61
C SER A 15 -64.56 -75.43 40.68
N THR A 16 -64.91 -75.28 39.40
CA THR A 16 -64.23 -74.36 38.47
C THR A 16 -64.64 -72.93 38.80
N GLY A 17 -64.12 -72.41 39.92
CA GLY A 17 -64.15 -70.98 40.19
C GLY A 17 -63.02 -70.29 39.42
N PHE A 18 -63.35 -69.31 38.58
CA PHE A 18 -62.38 -68.41 37.97
C PHE A 18 -61.54 -67.77 39.09
N SER A 19 -60.26 -68.09 39.14
CA SER A 19 -59.38 -67.65 40.23
C SER A 19 -59.09 -66.15 40.08
N TRP A 20 -59.67 -65.34 40.96
CA TRP A 20 -59.42 -63.89 41.06
C TRP A 20 -57.93 -63.54 41.20
N VAL A 21 -57.11 -64.50 41.63
CA VAL A 21 -55.65 -64.38 41.75
C VAL A 21 -54.99 -64.07 40.39
N TRP A 22 -55.59 -64.47 39.26
CA TRP A 22 -55.09 -64.18 37.91
C TRP A 22 -55.41 -62.77 37.38
N VAL A 23 -56.27 -62.01 38.06
CA VAL A 23 -56.62 -60.64 37.62
C VAL A 23 -55.43 -59.68 37.77
N MET A 24 -54.63 -59.83 38.84
CA MET A 24 -53.53 -58.92 39.14
C MET A 24 -52.37 -59.01 38.12
N PRO A 25 -51.89 -60.21 37.70
CA PRO A 25 -50.92 -60.34 36.61
C PRO A 25 -51.40 -59.78 35.27
N VAL A 26 -52.68 -60.00 34.91
CA VAL A 26 -53.24 -59.48 33.66
C VAL A 26 -53.31 -57.96 33.70
N LEU A 27 -53.74 -57.38 34.81
CA LEU A 27 -53.74 -55.92 35.01
C LEU A 27 -52.33 -55.34 34.88
N ALA A 28 -51.33 -55.98 35.48
CA ALA A 28 -49.93 -55.57 35.37
C ALA A 28 -49.43 -55.58 33.92
N VAL A 29 -49.80 -56.61 33.13
CA VAL A 29 -49.45 -56.67 31.70
C VAL A 29 -50.14 -55.57 30.90
N VAL A 30 -51.42 -55.27 31.18
CA VAL A 30 -52.14 -54.18 30.50
C VAL A 30 -51.53 -52.83 30.81
N VAL A 31 -51.16 -52.57 32.06
CA VAL A 31 -50.47 -51.33 32.45
C VAL A 31 -49.09 -51.25 31.80
N ALA A 32 -48.32 -52.34 31.78
CA ALA A 32 -47.03 -52.39 31.11
C ALA A 32 -47.14 -52.12 29.60
N LEU A 33 -48.09 -52.77 28.91
CA LEU A 33 -48.38 -52.52 27.50
C LEU A 33 -48.84 -51.08 27.26
N GLY A 34 -49.68 -50.53 28.15
CA GLY A 34 -50.12 -49.15 28.10
C GLY A 34 -48.97 -48.16 28.24
N MET A 35 -48.04 -48.42 29.16
CA MET A 35 -46.85 -47.59 29.35
C MET A 35 -45.90 -47.65 28.15
N VAL A 36 -45.70 -48.83 27.56
CA VAL A 36 -44.93 -48.99 26.32
C VAL A 36 -45.59 -48.25 25.16
N TRP A 37 -46.92 -48.39 25.00
CA TRP A 37 -47.66 -47.67 23.96
C TRP A 37 -47.60 -46.17 24.13
N GLN A 38 -47.79 -45.66 25.35
CA GLN A 38 -47.70 -44.23 25.64
C GLN A 38 -46.29 -43.70 25.36
N THR A 39 -45.26 -44.47 25.70
CA THR A 39 -43.85 -44.12 25.41
C THR A 39 -43.60 -44.10 23.90
N TYR A 40 -44.21 -45.01 23.13
CA TYR A 40 -44.06 -45.06 21.68
C TYR A 40 -44.84 -43.94 20.97
N ALA A 41 -46.09 -43.70 21.37
CA ALA A 41 -46.98 -42.68 20.78
C ALA A 41 -46.53 -41.23 21.07
N ASN A 42 -45.71 -41.03 22.11
CA ASN A 42 -45.14 -39.75 22.47
C ASN A 42 -43.78 -39.47 21.82
N ARG A 43 -43.16 -40.44 21.12
CA ARG A 43 -41.93 -40.19 20.35
C ARG A 43 -42.27 -39.46 19.06
N GLY A 44 -41.44 -38.49 18.67
CA GLY A 44 -41.54 -37.88 17.36
C GLY A 44 -40.94 -38.76 16.25
N PRO A 45 -41.05 -38.33 14.99
CA PRO A 45 -40.51 -39.05 13.84
C PRO A 45 -38.98 -39.09 13.86
N LEU A 46 -38.42 -40.04 13.11
CA LEU A 46 -37.00 -40.17 12.91
C LEU A 46 -36.67 -39.65 11.52
N ILE A 47 -35.76 -38.68 11.45
CA ILE A 47 -35.22 -38.17 10.18
C ILE A 47 -33.80 -38.68 9.97
N THR A 48 -33.38 -38.80 8.73
CA THR A 48 -32.02 -39.17 8.35
C THR A 48 -31.33 -37.99 7.69
N VAL A 49 -30.26 -37.50 8.31
CA VAL A 49 -29.44 -36.42 7.77
C VAL A 49 -28.08 -36.97 7.36
N THR A 50 -27.71 -36.79 6.09
CA THR A 50 -26.45 -37.27 5.53
C THR A 50 -25.37 -36.22 5.67
N PHE A 51 -24.28 -36.54 6.35
CA PHE A 51 -23.10 -35.69 6.52
C PHE A 51 -21.87 -36.29 5.81
N PRO A 52 -20.95 -35.45 5.29
CA PRO A 52 -19.69 -35.94 4.74
C PRO A 52 -18.75 -36.49 5.84
N THR A 53 -18.82 -35.95 7.06
CA THR A 53 -18.06 -36.41 8.23
C THR A 53 -18.91 -36.33 9.49
N ALA A 54 -18.59 -37.12 10.52
CA ALA A 54 -19.33 -37.16 11.79
C ALA A 54 -18.42 -36.89 12.99
N SER A 55 -17.44 -36.00 12.80
CA SER A 55 -16.50 -35.64 13.86
C SER A 55 -17.25 -35.09 15.07
N GLY A 56 -17.14 -35.77 16.22
CA GLY A 56 -17.79 -35.37 17.47
C GLY A 56 -19.27 -35.72 17.61
N ILE A 57 -19.95 -36.25 16.58
CA ILE A 57 -21.36 -36.64 16.68
C ILE A 57 -21.48 -37.97 17.46
N GLU A 58 -22.21 -37.95 18.56
CA GLU A 58 -22.41 -39.10 19.45
C GLU A 58 -23.89 -39.46 19.59
N ALA A 59 -24.21 -40.74 19.37
CA ALA A 59 -25.55 -41.28 19.54
C ALA A 59 -26.03 -41.15 20.99
N GLY A 60 -27.23 -40.61 21.16
CA GLY A 60 -27.88 -40.35 22.44
C GLY A 60 -27.37 -39.11 23.19
N GLN A 61 -26.38 -38.40 22.67
CA GLN A 61 -25.77 -37.24 23.33
C GLN A 61 -25.85 -35.96 22.50
N THR A 62 -25.66 -36.04 21.18
CA THR A 62 -25.68 -34.85 20.31
C THR A 62 -27.13 -34.36 20.12
N PRO A 63 -27.47 -33.14 20.55
CA PRO A 63 -28.80 -32.58 20.34
C PRO A 63 -28.93 -31.99 18.92
N LEU A 64 -30.16 -32.00 18.41
CA LEU A 64 -30.57 -31.12 17.31
C LEU A 64 -31.12 -29.84 17.91
N ARG A 65 -30.67 -28.69 17.40
CA ARG A 65 -31.09 -27.37 17.86
C ARG A 65 -31.75 -26.56 16.76
N PHE A 66 -32.69 -25.73 17.18
CA PHE A 66 -33.27 -24.68 16.37
C PHE A 66 -33.38 -23.42 17.21
N ARG A 67 -32.69 -22.35 16.80
CA ARG A 67 -32.67 -21.06 17.53
C ARG A 67 -32.27 -21.25 19.00
N GLU A 68 -31.19 -22.00 19.22
CA GLU A 68 -30.61 -22.33 20.54
C GLU A 68 -31.46 -23.25 21.44
N LEU A 69 -32.61 -23.75 20.97
CA LEU A 69 -33.44 -24.70 21.73
C LEU A 69 -33.19 -26.13 21.24
N ASP A 70 -33.05 -27.08 22.16
CA ASP A 70 -32.99 -28.50 21.85
C ASP A 70 -34.39 -28.96 21.38
N VAL A 71 -34.45 -29.47 20.14
CA VAL A 71 -35.68 -29.87 19.43
C VAL A 71 -35.60 -31.30 18.88
N GLY A 72 -34.53 -32.01 19.22
CA GLY A 72 -34.32 -33.40 18.86
C GLY A 72 -33.00 -33.95 19.40
N THR A 73 -32.75 -35.23 19.16
CA THR A 73 -31.51 -35.89 19.61
C THR A 73 -31.08 -36.96 18.60
N VAL A 74 -29.77 -37.07 18.38
CA VAL A 74 -29.21 -38.14 17.54
C VAL A 74 -29.47 -39.49 18.20
N GLU A 75 -30.15 -40.40 17.51
CA GLU A 75 -30.44 -41.76 18.00
C GLU A 75 -29.40 -42.77 17.53
N ASN A 76 -28.89 -42.62 16.30
CA ASN A 76 -27.89 -43.53 15.73
C ASN A 76 -27.03 -42.85 14.66
N VAL A 77 -25.81 -43.35 14.45
CA VAL A 77 -24.88 -42.87 13.42
C VAL A 77 -24.37 -44.08 12.63
N THR A 78 -24.63 -44.11 11.33
CA THR A 78 -24.28 -45.23 10.44
C THR A 78 -23.57 -44.73 9.19
N PHE A 79 -22.84 -45.59 8.48
CA PHE A 79 -22.33 -45.23 7.15
C PHE A 79 -23.40 -45.45 6.09
N SER A 80 -23.40 -44.60 5.06
CA SER A 80 -24.20 -44.81 3.87
C SER A 80 -23.77 -46.09 3.13
N GLU A 81 -24.62 -46.57 2.23
CA GLU A 81 -24.21 -47.64 1.31
C GLU A 81 -22.95 -47.22 0.54
N GLY A 82 -21.94 -48.11 0.51
CA GLY A 82 -20.65 -47.82 -0.13
C GLY A 82 -19.66 -47.01 0.71
N LEU A 83 -19.98 -46.67 1.97
CA LEU A 83 -19.12 -45.92 2.90
C LEU A 83 -18.74 -44.50 2.41
N ALA A 84 -19.55 -43.91 1.53
CA ALA A 84 -19.27 -42.60 0.93
C ALA A 84 -19.62 -41.42 1.85
N ALA A 85 -20.64 -41.59 2.70
CA ALA A 85 -21.12 -40.58 3.63
C ALA A 85 -21.56 -41.20 4.96
N ILE A 86 -21.92 -40.35 5.92
CA ILE A 86 -22.40 -40.77 7.23
C ILE A 86 -23.87 -40.35 7.38
N GLU A 87 -24.72 -41.33 7.68
CA GLU A 87 -26.13 -41.15 7.94
C GLU A 87 -26.36 -40.99 9.44
N VAL A 88 -26.85 -39.82 9.84
CA VAL A 88 -27.19 -39.50 11.21
C VAL A 88 -28.71 -39.59 11.35
N HIS A 89 -29.17 -40.51 12.19
CA HIS A 89 -30.58 -40.72 12.46
C HIS A 89 -30.98 -39.87 13.66
N ILE A 90 -31.78 -38.83 13.44
CA ILE A 90 -32.16 -37.84 14.44
C ILE A 90 -33.63 -38.03 14.80
N ARG A 91 -33.91 -38.18 16.09
CA ARG A 91 -35.27 -38.20 16.63
C ARG A 91 -35.73 -36.77 16.86
N LEU A 92 -36.75 -36.33 16.12
CA LEU A 92 -37.35 -35.02 16.32
C LEU A 92 -38.33 -35.02 17.49
N ASP A 93 -38.51 -33.85 18.10
CA ASP A 93 -39.64 -33.61 18.99
C ASP A 93 -40.95 -33.53 18.22
N LYS A 94 -41.99 -34.13 18.77
CA LYS A 94 -43.30 -34.24 18.13
C LYS A 94 -43.96 -32.89 17.83
N GLU A 95 -43.61 -31.86 18.60
CA GLU A 95 -44.13 -30.50 18.43
C GLU A 95 -43.49 -29.78 17.23
N ILE A 96 -42.26 -30.15 16.88
CA ILE A 96 -41.46 -29.51 15.83
C ILE A 96 -41.55 -30.24 14.50
N ALA A 97 -41.75 -31.56 14.53
CA ALA A 97 -41.84 -32.40 13.33
C ALA A 97 -42.71 -31.85 12.18
N PRO A 98 -43.90 -31.23 12.41
CA PRO A 98 -44.72 -30.72 11.31
C PRO A 98 -44.12 -29.53 10.55
N TYR A 99 -43.10 -28.86 11.11
CA TYR A 99 -42.44 -27.69 10.51
C TYR A 99 -41.14 -28.08 9.76
N VAL A 100 -40.72 -29.33 9.85
CA VAL A 100 -39.50 -29.82 9.19
C VAL A 100 -39.91 -30.43 7.83
N ASP A 101 -39.95 -29.56 6.82
CA ASP A 101 -40.25 -29.89 5.43
C ASP A 101 -38.98 -30.10 4.61
N ASP A 102 -39.09 -30.25 3.28
CA ASP A 102 -37.98 -30.47 2.36
C ASP A 102 -37.06 -29.26 2.16
N GLU A 103 -37.45 -28.07 2.65
CA GLU A 103 -36.63 -26.85 2.63
C GLU A 103 -35.77 -26.72 3.90
N ALA A 104 -35.91 -27.65 4.86
CA ALA A 104 -35.12 -27.65 6.08
C ALA A 104 -33.63 -27.90 5.83
N GLU A 105 -32.79 -26.98 6.33
CA GLU A 105 -31.33 -27.04 6.24
C GLU A 105 -30.73 -27.51 7.56
N PHE A 106 -29.71 -28.36 7.51
CA PHE A 106 -29.00 -28.88 8.69
C PHE A 106 -27.49 -28.72 8.54
N TRP A 107 -26.79 -28.32 9.61
CA TRP A 107 -25.33 -28.27 9.63
C TRP A 107 -24.77 -28.63 11.00
N LEU A 108 -23.52 -29.10 11.02
CA LEU A 108 -22.81 -29.41 12.25
C LEU A 108 -22.17 -28.15 12.82
N VAL A 109 -22.41 -27.85 14.11
CA VAL A 109 -21.76 -26.76 14.82
C VAL A 109 -20.64 -27.31 15.71
N GLU A 110 -19.41 -26.95 15.36
CA GLU A 110 -18.19 -27.37 16.03
C GLU A 110 -17.41 -26.14 16.55
N PRO A 111 -16.55 -26.30 17.59
CA PRO A 111 -15.78 -25.17 18.10
C PRO A 111 -14.74 -24.75 17.06
N GLN A 112 -14.78 -23.49 16.63
CA GLN A 112 -13.80 -22.94 15.69
C GLN A 112 -12.87 -21.96 16.40
N VAL A 113 -11.57 -22.17 16.20
CA VAL A 113 -10.54 -21.24 16.65
C VAL A 113 -10.19 -20.32 15.50
N THR A 114 -10.58 -19.06 15.62
CA THR A 114 -10.28 -18.03 14.64
C THR A 114 -9.39 -16.95 15.24
N ALA A 115 -8.83 -16.08 14.40
CA ALA A 115 -8.10 -14.89 14.87
C ALA A 115 -8.99 -13.93 15.70
N ARG A 116 -10.33 -14.03 15.55
CA ARG A 116 -11.36 -13.22 16.25
C ARG A 116 -11.69 -13.72 17.66
N GLY A 117 -11.18 -14.89 18.01
CA GLY A 117 -11.53 -15.61 19.23
C GLY A 117 -12.12 -16.99 18.95
N ILE A 118 -12.70 -17.57 20.00
CA ILE A 118 -13.24 -18.93 19.98
C ILE A 118 -14.76 -18.83 19.77
N THR A 119 -15.24 -19.20 18.59
CA THR A 119 -16.68 -19.37 18.35
C THR A 119 -17.10 -20.78 18.76
N GLY A 120 -18.37 -20.93 19.16
CA GLY A 120 -18.84 -22.21 19.68
C GLY A 120 -18.18 -22.62 20.99
N LEU A 121 -17.73 -21.68 21.85
CA LEU A 121 -17.13 -22.03 23.15
C LEU A 121 -18.04 -22.93 24.01
N SER A 122 -19.37 -22.83 23.82
CA SER A 122 -20.34 -23.75 24.42
C SER A 122 -20.03 -25.21 24.09
N THR A 123 -19.61 -25.51 22.86
CA THR A 123 -19.33 -26.88 22.39
C THR A 123 -18.05 -27.47 22.98
N VAL A 124 -17.14 -26.64 23.50
CA VAL A 124 -15.97 -27.12 24.25
C VAL A 124 -16.39 -27.85 25.53
N LEU A 125 -17.49 -27.43 26.15
CA LEU A 125 -18.03 -28.05 27.36
C LEU A 125 -19.21 -28.99 27.07
N SER A 126 -20.12 -28.61 26.16
CA SER A 126 -21.35 -29.36 25.87
C SER A 126 -21.22 -30.39 24.75
N GLY A 127 -20.09 -30.41 24.03
CA GLY A 127 -19.93 -31.19 22.80
C GLY A 127 -20.53 -30.47 21.58
N VAL A 128 -20.25 -31.01 20.39
CA VAL A 128 -20.85 -30.52 19.12
C VAL A 128 -22.35 -30.78 19.10
N TYR A 129 -23.09 -29.98 18.33
CA TYR A 129 -24.51 -30.14 18.12
C TYR A 129 -24.86 -29.92 16.64
N ILE A 130 -26.01 -30.41 16.22
CA ILE A 130 -26.55 -30.17 14.88
C ILE A 130 -27.51 -29.00 14.99
N GLU A 131 -27.34 -27.95 14.20
CA GLU A 131 -28.34 -26.89 14.08
C GLU A 131 -29.18 -27.16 12.83
N GLY A 132 -30.49 -26.99 12.97
CA GLY A 132 -31.43 -27.05 11.87
C GLY A 132 -32.08 -25.68 11.66
N SER A 133 -32.52 -25.41 10.43
CA SER A 133 -33.28 -24.22 10.10
C SER A 133 -34.39 -24.51 9.09
N TRP A 134 -35.57 -24.02 9.39
CA TRP A 134 -36.81 -24.17 8.62
C TRP A 134 -37.70 -22.96 8.93
N ASP A 135 -38.79 -22.80 8.17
CA ASP A 135 -39.70 -21.68 8.32
C ASP A 135 -40.81 -21.95 9.36
N GLY A 136 -41.83 -21.09 9.42
CA GLY A 136 -42.96 -21.24 10.35
C GLY A 136 -44.18 -21.89 9.71
N GLU A 137 -44.09 -22.28 8.45
CA GLU A 137 -45.17 -22.86 7.67
C GLU A 137 -45.13 -24.38 7.79
N ILE A 138 -46.28 -25.02 7.56
CA ILE A 138 -46.40 -26.49 7.62
C ILE A 138 -46.53 -26.93 6.17
N ALA A 139 -45.43 -27.36 5.57
CA ALA A 139 -45.34 -27.67 4.14
C ALA A 139 -44.88 -29.12 3.87
N GLY A 140 -45.56 -30.09 4.48
CA GLY A 140 -45.25 -31.51 4.27
C GLY A 140 -44.10 -32.01 5.13
N GLU A 141 -44.01 -33.31 5.31
CA GLU A 141 -42.97 -33.96 6.13
C GLU A 141 -41.93 -34.57 5.20
N ALA A 142 -40.65 -34.26 5.41
CA ALA A 142 -39.52 -34.91 4.75
C ALA A 142 -38.72 -35.74 5.76
N ASP A 143 -38.35 -36.95 5.36
CA ASP A 143 -37.66 -37.90 6.25
C ASP A 143 -36.15 -37.95 6.01
N SER A 144 -35.64 -37.35 4.92
CA SER A 144 -34.25 -37.45 4.48
C SER A 144 -33.70 -36.11 4.01
N PHE A 145 -32.52 -35.76 4.51
CA PHE A 145 -31.85 -34.48 4.28
C PHE A 145 -30.37 -34.65 3.98
N GLU A 146 -29.83 -33.73 3.19
CA GLU A 146 -28.39 -33.57 3.01
C GLU A 146 -27.91 -32.40 3.88
N ALA A 147 -26.92 -32.65 4.74
CA ALA A 147 -26.38 -31.61 5.58
C ALA A 147 -25.54 -30.63 4.75
N LEU A 148 -25.69 -29.34 5.05
CA LEU A 148 -24.75 -28.34 4.60
C LEU A 148 -23.37 -28.66 5.17
N THR A 149 -22.36 -28.65 4.30
CA THR A 149 -20.97 -28.88 4.71
C THR A 149 -20.45 -27.73 5.59
N GLU A 150 -21.08 -26.57 5.50
CA GLU A 150 -20.68 -25.37 6.20
C GLU A 150 -21.90 -24.64 6.75
N GLN A 151 -21.71 -23.89 7.84
CA GLN A 151 -22.75 -23.04 8.37
C GLN A 151 -23.15 -21.97 7.34
N PRO A 152 -24.45 -21.80 7.06
CA PRO A 152 -24.93 -20.75 6.17
C PRO A 152 -24.57 -19.38 6.75
N LEU A 153 -24.31 -18.42 5.87
CA LEU A 153 -23.89 -17.08 6.28
C LEU A 153 -24.93 -16.37 7.13
N PHE A 154 -26.21 -16.66 6.94
CA PHE A 154 -27.32 -16.06 7.67
C PHE A 154 -28.40 -17.12 7.90
N SER A 155 -29.21 -16.94 8.94
CA SER A 155 -30.32 -17.85 9.21
C SER A 155 -31.52 -17.55 8.29
N PRO A 156 -32.21 -18.58 7.77
CA PRO A 156 -33.53 -18.44 7.16
C PRO A 156 -34.47 -17.53 7.98
N GLY A 157 -34.98 -16.47 7.33
CA GLY A 157 -35.85 -15.46 7.94
C GLY A 157 -35.14 -14.22 8.52
N GLN A 158 -33.80 -14.17 8.52
CA GLN A 158 -33.06 -12.96 8.85
C GLN A 158 -33.26 -11.90 7.76
N LYS A 159 -33.75 -10.72 8.15
CA LYS A 159 -34.04 -9.63 7.21
C LYS A 159 -32.76 -8.89 6.82
N GLY A 160 -32.54 -8.72 5.53
CA GLY A 160 -31.40 -7.99 4.98
C GLY A 160 -31.28 -8.19 3.48
N THR A 161 -30.17 -7.74 2.90
CA THR A 161 -29.87 -7.91 1.48
C THR A 161 -28.55 -8.66 1.30
N ARG A 162 -28.57 -9.71 0.48
CA ARG A 162 -27.39 -10.43 0.03
C ARG A 162 -26.75 -9.72 -1.16
N ILE A 163 -25.44 -9.54 -1.12
CA ILE A 163 -24.65 -8.94 -2.19
C ILE A 163 -23.41 -9.80 -2.45
N THR A 164 -22.75 -9.58 -3.59
CA THR A 164 -21.48 -10.22 -3.90
C THR A 164 -20.39 -9.16 -3.99
N LEU A 165 -19.33 -9.31 -3.21
CA LEU A 165 -18.16 -8.45 -3.24
C LEU A 165 -17.08 -9.06 -4.12
N ARG A 166 -16.55 -8.28 -5.05
CA ARG A 166 -15.51 -8.67 -6.00
C ARG A 166 -14.22 -7.90 -5.69
N SER A 167 -13.12 -8.61 -5.55
CA SER A 167 -11.79 -8.00 -5.39
C SER A 167 -10.79 -8.57 -6.41
N ARG A 168 -9.97 -7.70 -7.00
CA ARG A 168 -8.88 -8.07 -7.92
C ARG A 168 -7.58 -8.35 -7.17
N SER A 169 -7.36 -7.60 -6.09
CA SER A 169 -6.33 -7.88 -5.10
C SER A 169 -6.88 -8.90 -4.11
N GLY A 170 -6.07 -9.91 -3.77
CA GLY A 170 -6.35 -10.84 -2.67
C GLY A 170 -6.16 -10.17 -1.32
N GLY A 171 -6.70 -8.95 -1.13
CA GLY A 171 -6.71 -8.26 0.15
C GLY A 171 -7.18 -9.22 1.25
N GLN A 172 -6.56 -9.12 2.43
CA GLN A 172 -6.66 -10.05 3.56
C GLN A 172 -8.03 -10.00 4.27
N LEU A 173 -9.11 -9.94 3.50
CA LEU A 173 -10.47 -10.01 4.00
C LEU A 173 -10.76 -11.45 4.43
N ALA A 174 -10.63 -11.69 5.73
CA ALA A 174 -10.91 -12.97 6.37
C ALA A 174 -12.39 -13.34 6.25
N SER A 175 -12.68 -14.64 6.24
CA SER A 175 -14.07 -15.11 6.34
C SER A 175 -14.72 -14.58 7.61
N GLY A 176 -15.93 -14.04 7.48
CA GLY A 176 -16.69 -13.44 8.56
C GLY A 176 -16.39 -11.96 8.78
N ALA A 177 -15.35 -11.37 8.17
CA ALA A 177 -14.96 -9.98 8.45
C ALA A 177 -16.15 -9.00 8.36
N PRO A 178 -16.17 -7.95 9.20
CA PRO A 178 -17.36 -7.14 9.36
C PRO A 178 -17.52 -6.24 8.14
N VAL A 179 -18.78 -6.02 7.75
CA VAL A 179 -19.14 -4.94 6.85
C VAL A 179 -19.53 -3.73 7.67
N LEU A 180 -18.84 -2.62 7.45
CA LEU A 180 -18.97 -1.40 8.21
C LEU A 180 -19.71 -0.32 7.40
N PHE A 181 -20.53 0.45 8.09
CA PHE A 181 -21.10 1.69 7.58
C PHE A 181 -20.87 2.80 8.61
N ASN A 182 -20.11 3.82 8.26
CA ASN A 182 -19.69 4.89 9.19
C ASN A 182 -19.09 4.34 10.52
N GLY A 183 -18.30 3.26 10.43
CA GLY A 183 -17.67 2.63 11.60
C GLY A 183 -18.59 1.74 12.45
N ILE A 184 -19.85 1.56 12.06
CA ILE A 184 -20.80 0.65 12.72
C ILE A 184 -20.85 -0.65 11.92
N GLU A 185 -20.76 -1.79 12.61
CA GLU A 185 -20.97 -3.11 12.01
C GLU A 185 -22.44 -3.29 11.62
N VAL A 186 -22.66 -3.58 10.34
CA VAL A 186 -24.00 -3.68 9.73
C VAL A 186 -24.17 -4.96 8.91
N GLY A 187 -23.19 -5.86 8.96
CA GLY A 187 -23.18 -7.08 8.17
C GLY A 187 -21.84 -7.80 8.26
N TRP A 188 -21.71 -8.87 7.50
CA TRP A 188 -20.50 -9.70 7.45
C TRP A 188 -20.28 -10.24 6.05
N ILE A 189 -19.02 -10.51 5.75
CA ILE A 189 -18.61 -11.17 4.51
C ILE A 189 -18.45 -12.67 4.74
N GLY A 190 -18.81 -13.45 3.74
CA GLY A 190 -18.59 -14.87 3.70
C GLY A 190 -17.21 -15.27 3.21
N LYS A 191 -17.07 -16.57 2.93
CA LYS A 191 -15.81 -17.15 2.49
C LYS A 191 -15.41 -16.66 1.09
N PRO A 192 -14.10 -16.51 0.84
CA PRO A 192 -13.60 -16.22 -0.49
C PRO A 192 -13.81 -17.39 -1.44
N VAL A 193 -14.37 -17.11 -2.61
CA VAL A 193 -14.45 -18.00 -3.75
C VAL A 193 -13.57 -17.45 -4.85
N LEU A 194 -12.60 -18.24 -5.28
CA LEU A 194 -11.74 -17.87 -6.40
C LEU A 194 -12.47 -18.17 -7.71
N SER A 195 -12.51 -17.19 -8.61
CA SER A 195 -13.03 -17.40 -9.98
C SER A 195 -12.20 -18.44 -10.74
N GLU A 196 -12.79 -19.07 -11.75
CA GLU A 196 -12.11 -20.08 -12.58
C GLU A 196 -10.82 -19.56 -13.25
N SER A 197 -10.76 -18.25 -13.54
CA SER A 197 -9.56 -17.61 -14.11
C SER A 197 -8.43 -17.43 -13.09
N GLY A 198 -8.71 -17.55 -11.79
CA GLY A 198 -7.76 -17.29 -10.71
C GLY A 198 -7.41 -15.82 -10.49
N LEU A 199 -8.03 -14.89 -11.24
CA LEU A 199 -7.69 -13.46 -11.23
C LEU A 199 -8.60 -12.63 -10.33
N VAL A 200 -9.74 -13.18 -9.94
CA VAL A 200 -10.77 -12.46 -9.18
C VAL A 200 -11.23 -13.32 -8.02
N VAL A 201 -11.32 -12.71 -6.84
CA VAL A 201 -11.93 -13.33 -5.66
C VAL A 201 -13.31 -12.70 -5.45
N THR A 202 -14.35 -13.55 -5.39
CA THR A 202 -15.71 -13.14 -5.04
C THR A 202 -16.06 -13.63 -3.64
N ARG A 203 -16.79 -12.82 -2.89
CA ARG A 203 -17.29 -13.16 -1.56
C ARG A 203 -18.75 -12.79 -1.49
N ASP A 204 -19.58 -13.68 -1.00
CA ASP A 204 -20.93 -13.28 -0.59
C ASP A 204 -20.82 -12.35 0.63
N ALA A 205 -21.70 -11.39 0.75
CA ALA A 205 -21.84 -10.58 1.95
C ALA A 205 -23.32 -10.38 2.24
N PHE A 206 -23.64 -10.29 3.54
CA PHE A 206 -25.00 -10.03 4.00
C PHE A 206 -25.03 -8.72 4.76
N ILE A 207 -25.92 -7.82 4.35
CA ILE A 207 -26.15 -6.53 5.01
C ILE A 207 -27.49 -6.59 5.70
N GLU A 208 -27.49 -6.37 7.02
CA GLU A 208 -28.70 -6.51 7.84
C GLU A 208 -29.70 -5.37 7.62
N ALA A 209 -30.99 -5.67 7.74
CA ALA A 209 -32.02 -4.63 7.83
C ALA A 209 -31.91 -3.89 9.18
N PRO A 210 -32.04 -2.55 9.22
CA PRO A 210 -32.51 -1.67 8.14
C PRO A 210 -31.39 -1.02 7.31
N TYR A 211 -30.13 -1.44 7.49
CA TYR A 211 -28.97 -0.81 6.85
C TYR A 211 -28.86 -1.13 5.36
N ASP A 212 -29.40 -2.28 4.95
CA ASP A 212 -29.57 -2.69 3.56
C ASP A 212 -30.22 -1.62 2.66
N ASN A 213 -31.16 -0.82 3.18
CA ASN A 213 -31.80 0.29 2.47
C ASN A 213 -30.83 1.42 2.06
N ARG A 214 -29.58 1.40 2.52
CA ARG A 214 -28.53 2.35 2.13
C ARG A 214 -27.81 1.94 0.85
N LEU A 215 -27.99 0.70 0.41
CA LEU A 215 -27.35 0.17 -0.79
C LEU A 215 -28.05 0.69 -2.05
N SER A 216 -27.25 1.14 -2.99
CA SER A 216 -27.69 1.56 -4.31
C SER A 216 -26.60 1.29 -5.34
N THR A 217 -26.90 1.46 -6.61
CA THR A 217 -25.87 1.36 -7.67
C THR A 217 -24.75 2.42 -7.54
N ALA A 218 -24.96 3.48 -6.75
CA ALA A 218 -23.95 4.49 -6.43
C ALA A 218 -23.11 4.16 -5.19
N THR A 219 -23.42 3.06 -4.49
CA THR A 219 -22.65 2.61 -3.34
C THR A 219 -21.30 2.05 -3.78
N ARG A 220 -20.26 2.32 -3.00
CA ARG A 220 -18.90 1.80 -3.19
C ARG A 220 -18.42 1.16 -1.89
N PHE A 221 -17.65 0.09 -2.03
CA PHE A 221 -17.06 -0.68 -0.94
C PHE A 221 -15.55 -0.51 -1.00
N TRP A 222 -14.90 -0.24 0.12
CA TRP A 222 -13.44 -0.21 0.18
C TRP A 222 -12.92 -1.01 1.34
N ASP A 223 -11.71 -1.50 1.16
CA ASP A 223 -10.95 -2.15 2.21
C ASP A 223 -10.63 -1.12 3.30
N SER A 224 -11.00 -1.47 4.54
CA SER A 224 -10.68 -0.71 5.76
C SER A 224 -9.61 -1.42 6.61
N SER A 225 -9.00 -2.46 6.05
CA SER A 225 -7.93 -3.23 6.65
C SER A 225 -6.61 -2.46 6.53
N GLY A 226 -5.98 -2.17 7.67
CA GLY A 226 -4.62 -1.63 7.71
C GLY A 226 -4.52 -0.13 8.00
N LEU A 227 -3.27 0.34 8.06
CA LEU A 227 -2.91 1.73 8.31
C LEU A 227 -2.55 2.39 6.98
N SER A 228 -3.25 3.48 6.62
CA SER A 228 -2.87 4.28 5.45
C SER A 228 -2.27 5.61 5.89
N LEU A 229 -1.10 5.91 5.34
CA LEU A 229 -0.36 7.17 5.53
C LEU A 229 -0.19 7.82 4.17
N ASP A 230 -0.85 8.96 3.96
CA ASP A 230 -0.65 9.78 2.76
C ASP A 230 0.28 10.95 3.10
N ILE A 231 1.33 11.14 2.29
CA ILE A 231 2.25 12.28 2.39
C ILE A 231 2.11 13.08 1.10
N GLY A 232 1.64 14.32 1.20
CA GLY A 232 1.43 15.21 0.05
C GLY A 232 1.92 16.63 0.30
N THR A 233 1.81 17.47 -0.72
CA THR A 233 2.17 18.91 -0.63
C THR A 233 1.29 19.69 0.36
N SER A 234 0.14 19.12 0.75
CA SER A 234 -0.76 19.63 1.79
C SER A 234 -0.43 19.14 3.21
N GLY A 235 0.59 18.31 3.39
CA GLY A 235 0.99 17.72 4.67
C GLY A 235 0.81 16.20 4.74
N VAL A 236 0.78 15.67 5.95
CA VAL A 236 0.65 14.24 6.24
C VAL A 236 -0.76 13.94 6.75
N SER A 237 -1.46 13.01 6.12
CA SER A 237 -2.75 12.48 6.62
C SER A 237 -2.64 11.00 6.96
N PHE A 238 -3.18 10.64 8.13
CA PHE A 238 -3.21 9.28 8.63
C PHE A 238 -4.68 8.85 8.78
N ASN A 239 -5.09 7.79 8.08
CA ASN A 239 -6.46 7.26 8.18
C ASN A 239 -6.45 5.87 8.82
N MET A 240 -7.29 5.71 9.85
CA MET A 240 -7.51 4.46 10.56
C MET A 240 -9.01 4.37 10.90
N ASP A 241 -9.70 3.43 10.26
CA ASP A 241 -11.16 3.30 10.40
C ASP A 241 -11.57 2.59 11.70
N SER A 242 -10.89 1.49 12.05
CA SER A 242 -11.20 0.72 13.27
C SER A 242 -10.01 -0.09 13.77
N LEU A 243 -9.84 -0.14 15.10
CA LEU A 243 -8.82 -0.98 15.74
C LEU A 243 -9.13 -2.49 15.58
N ALA A 244 -10.40 -2.86 15.43
CA ALA A 244 -10.81 -4.25 15.15
C ALA A 244 -10.51 -4.63 13.69
N ALA A 245 -10.73 -3.71 12.74
CA ALA A 245 -10.40 -3.91 11.33
C ALA A 245 -8.88 -4.03 11.08
N LEU A 246 -8.04 -3.52 11.99
CA LEU A 246 -6.59 -3.68 11.90
C LEU A 246 -6.13 -5.14 12.07
N VAL A 247 -6.87 -5.94 12.85
CA VAL A 247 -6.47 -7.33 13.19
C VAL A 247 -7.08 -8.34 12.23
N GLU A 248 -8.32 -8.11 11.79
CA GLU A 248 -9.12 -9.11 11.06
C GLU A 248 -9.43 -8.69 9.62
N GLY A 249 -9.13 -7.43 9.30
CA GLY A 249 -9.64 -6.75 8.14
C GLY A 249 -11.12 -6.41 8.24
N GLY A 250 -11.63 -5.72 7.22
CA GLY A 250 -13.04 -5.38 7.11
C GLY A 250 -13.32 -4.54 5.88
N VAL A 251 -14.58 -4.55 5.44
CA VAL A 251 -15.01 -3.75 4.29
C VAL A 251 -15.93 -2.65 4.78
N THR A 252 -15.63 -1.41 4.42
CA THR A 252 -16.53 -0.29 4.65
C THR A 252 -17.26 0.06 3.37
N PHE A 253 -18.54 0.46 3.45
CA PHE A 253 -19.24 1.02 2.31
C PHE A 253 -19.76 2.42 2.56
N GLY A 254 -19.95 3.15 1.46
CA GLY A 254 -20.53 4.47 1.47
C GLY A 254 -21.05 4.87 0.10
N THR A 255 -21.97 5.82 0.10
CA THR A 255 -22.48 6.44 -1.12
C THR A 255 -21.78 7.79 -1.27
N LEU A 256 -20.75 7.83 -2.12
CA LEU A 256 -19.81 8.96 -2.24
C LEU A 256 -20.30 10.05 -3.21
N VAL A 257 -21.29 9.73 -4.04
CA VAL A 257 -21.94 10.63 -4.99
C VAL A 257 -23.45 10.52 -4.85
N THR A 258 -24.18 11.60 -5.16
CA THR A 258 -25.64 11.59 -5.15
C THR A 258 -26.18 10.92 -6.42
N GLY A 259 -27.13 10.01 -6.28
CA GLY A 259 -27.69 9.25 -7.40
C GLY A 259 -27.76 7.76 -7.09
N GLY A 260 -28.06 6.96 -8.10
CA GLY A 260 -28.16 5.51 -7.99
C GLY A 260 -29.60 4.99 -7.93
N GLN A 261 -29.76 3.74 -8.37
CA GLN A 261 -31.01 3.00 -8.32
C GLN A 261 -30.97 1.96 -7.19
N PRO A 262 -32.12 1.54 -6.66
CA PRO A 262 -32.18 0.39 -5.75
C PRO A 262 -31.54 -0.84 -6.40
N ILE A 263 -30.78 -1.59 -5.61
CA ILE A 263 -30.16 -2.83 -6.07
C ILE A 263 -31.13 -4.01 -5.94
N THR A 264 -30.85 -5.07 -6.69
CA THR A 264 -31.49 -6.37 -6.50
C THR A 264 -30.60 -7.26 -5.63
N GLU A 265 -31.18 -8.33 -5.08
CA GLU A 265 -30.43 -9.35 -4.37
C GLU A 265 -29.36 -9.98 -5.28
N GLY A 266 -28.17 -10.25 -4.72
CA GLY A 266 -27.02 -10.78 -5.46
C GLY A 266 -26.28 -9.75 -6.31
N TYR A 267 -26.58 -8.45 -6.19
CA TYR A 267 -25.85 -7.41 -6.92
C TYR A 267 -24.36 -7.44 -6.58
N GLN A 268 -23.51 -7.34 -7.61
CA GLN A 268 -22.07 -7.41 -7.47
C GLN A 268 -21.45 -6.02 -7.29
N PHE A 269 -20.68 -5.83 -6.24
CA PHE A 269 -19.90 -4.62 -5.97
C PHE A 269 -18.40 -4.90 -6.04
N ASP A 270 -17.64 -3.94 -6.55
CA ASP A 270 -16.18 -3.95 -6.46
C ASP A 270 -15.73 -3.41 -5.10
N VAL A 271 -14.75 -4.10 -4.51
CA VAL A 271 -14.04 -3.65 -3.30
C VAL A 271 -12.75 -2.96 -3.73
N PHE A 272 -12.65 -1.68 -3.43
CA PHE A 272 -11.49 -0.84 -3.71
C PHE A 272 -10.46 -0.93 -2.58
N ASP A 273 -9.19 -0.70 -2.88
CA ASP A 273 -8.12 -0.81 -1.86
C ASP A 273 -8.17 0.32 -0.81
N SER A 274 -8.88 1.42 -1.08
CA SER A 274 -9.03 2.54 -0.13
C SER A 274 -10.26 3.40 -0.39
N MET A 275 -10.67 4.20 0.60
CA MET A 275 -11.73 5.21 0.44
C MET A 275 -11.41 6.19 -0.70
N ARG A 276 -10.12 6.52 -0.89
CA ARG A 276 -9.69 7.40 -1.96
C ARG A 276 -9.94 6.76 -3.33
N ALA A 277 -9.52 5.52 -3.54
CA ALA A 277 -9.77 4.79 -4.78
C ALA A 277 -11.27 4.63 -5.06
N ALA A 278 -12.07 4.30 -4.04
CA ALA A 278 -13.53 4.25 -4.15
C ALA A 278 -14.15 5.61 -4.49
N ARG A 279 -13.61 6.70 -3.95
CA ARG A 279 -14.06 8.06 -4.23
C ARG A 279 -13.69 8.48 -5.65
N ASP A 280 -12.45 8.22 -6.05
CA ASP A 280 -11.98 8.52 -7.39
C ASP A 280 -12.83 7.74 -8.40
N ASP A 281 -13.11 6.45 -8.18
CA ASP A 281 -14.07 5.69 -9.00
C ASP A 281 -15.50 6.24 -8.93
N ALA A 282 -16.02 6.63 -7.76
CA ALA A 282 -17.37 7.19 -7.68
C ALA A 282 -17.50 8.53 -8.43
N LEU A 283 -16.43 9.33 -8.42
CA LEU A 283 -16.37 10.61 -9.11
C LEU A 283 -16.14 10.40 -10.61
N GLU A 284 -15.19 9.53 -10.99
CA GLU A 284 -14.76 9.18 -12.35
C GLU A 284 -15.79 8.33 -13.08
N GLY A 285 -16.35 7.32 -12.43
CA GLY A 285 -17.31 6.34 -12.93
C GLY A 285 -18.76 6.81 -13.04
N ALA A 286 -19.03 8.12 -12.99
CA ALA A 286 -20.33 8.69 -13.35
C ALA A 286 -20.39 9.00 -14.87
N GLY A 287 -20.02 8.04 -15.72
CA GLY A 287 -20.02 8.18 -17.17
C GLY A 287 -19.69 6.87 -17.89
N THR A 288 -20.09 6.75 -19.16
CA THR A 288 -19.83 5.56 -19.97
C THR A 288 -18.38 5.58 -20.44
N LYS A 289 -17.57 4.59 -20.06
CA LYS A 289 -16.19 4.51 -20.54
C LYS A 289 -16.14 4.21 -22.04
N LEU A 290 -15.34 4.96 -22.78
CA LEU A 290 -15.06 4.75 -24.20
C LEU A 290 -13.57 4.43 -24.38
N ALA A 291 -13.27 3.26 -24.94
CA ALA A 291 -11.91 2.86 -25.23
C ALA A 291 -11.43 3.51 -26.54
N VAL A 292 -10.28 4.17 -26.49
CA VAL A 292 -9.62 4.81 -27.63
C VAL A 292 -8.11 4.54 -27.57
N SER A 293 -7.43 4.63 -28.69
CA SER A 293 -5.98 4.49 -28.74
C SER A 293 -5.32 5.77 -29.26
N THR A 294 -4.02 5.91 -29.02
CA THR A 294 -3.22 7.00 -29.58
C THR A 294 -1.80 6.51 -29.88
N LEU A 295 -1.14 7.14 -30.86
CA LEU A 295 0.25 6.85 -31.19
C LEU A 295 1.16 7.99 -30.71
N VAL A 296 2.18 7.65 -29.94
CA VAL A 296 3.16 8.58 -29.37
C VAL A 296 4.58 8.15 -29.74
N ASP A 297 5.49 9.11 -29.81
CA ASP A 297 6.91 8.87 -30.05
C ASP A 297 7.52 7.95 -28.96
N PRO A 298 8.35 6.95 -29.31
CA PRO A 298 8.99 6.05 -28.35
C PRO A 298 9.88 6.74 -27.31
N ASN A 299 10.32 7.98 -27.56
CA ASN A 299 11.09 8.77 -26.59
C ASN A 299 10.21 9.38 -25.47
N ALA A 300 8.90 9.11 -25.47
CA ALA A 300 7.98 9.48 -24.40
C ALA A 300 8.15 8.57 -23.16
N ALA A 301 9.31 8.66 -22.50
CA ALA A 301 9.57 7.97 -21.24
C ALA A 301 8.64 8.51 -20.13
N GLY A 302 8.02 7.60 -19.35
CA GLY A 302 7.26 7.95 -18.14
C GLY A 302 5.74 7.75 -18.20
N LEU A 303 5.20 7.14 -19.27
CA LEU A 303 3.80 6.70 -19.30
C LEU A 303 3.68 5.23 -18.91
N ALA A 304 2.77 4.94 -17.99
CA ALA A 304 2.42 3.59 -17.55
C ALA A 304 0.89 3.40 -17.51
N ALA A 305 0.44 2.16 -17.42
CA ALA A 305 -0.96 1.88 -17.10
C ALA A 305 -1.35 2.57 -15.77
N GLY A 306 -2.54 3.17 -15.73
CA GLY A 306 -3.01 4.03 -14.65
C GLY A 306 -2.61 5.51 -14.77
N THR A 307 -1.84 5.90 -15.79
CA THR A 307 -1.52 7.34 -15.97
C THR A 307 -2.79 8.12 -16.32
N ALA A 308 -3.04 9.21 -15.61
CA ALA A 308 -4.23 10.04 -15.82
C ALA A 308 -4.21 10.75 -17.19
N VAL A 309 -5.39 10.85 -17.79
CA VAL A 309 -5.65 11.58 -19.03
C VAL A 309 -6.49 12.81 -18.69
N ARG A 310 -6.03 14.01 -19.02
CA ARG A 310 -6.66 15.26 -18.58
C ARG A 310 -7.25 16.07 -19.72
N TYR A 311 -8.25 16.89 -19.40
CA TYR A 311 -8.68 18.02 -20.24
C TYR A 311 -8.65 19.28 -19.38
N GLY A 312 -7.68 20.16 -19.62
CA GLY A 312 -7.37 21.26 -18.71
C GLY A 312 -6.99 20.74 -17.32
N ARG A 313 -7.80 21.06 -16.30
CA ARG A 313 -7.57 20.59 -14.92
C ARG A 313 -8.40 19.35 -14.53
N ALA A 314 -9.33 18.92 -15.37
CA ALA A 314 -10.19 17.77 -15.07
C ALA A 314 -9.53 16.46 -15.51
N ASN A 315 -9.67 15.40 -14.70
CA ASN A 315 -9.37 14.04 -15.15
C ASN A 315 -10.49 13.59 -16.10
N VAL A 316 -10.16 13.06 -17.27
CA VAL A 316 -11.13 12.62 -18.29
C VAL A 316 -10.92 11.17 -18.70
N GLY A 317 -9.93 10.48 -18.14
CA GLY A 317 -9.67 9.08 -18.44
C GLY A 317 -8.36 8.58 -17.85
N GLU A 318 -7.98 7.36 -18.21
CA GLU A 318 -6.75 6.72 -17.76
C GLU A 318 -6.11 5.92 -18.91
N VAL A 319 -4.79 5.77 -18.84
CA VAL A 319 -4.04 4.86 -19.70
C VAL A 319 -4.28 3.43 -19.23
N THR A 320 -4.79 2.56 -20.09
CA THR A 320 -5.01 1.15 -19.76
C THR A 320 -3.83 0.27 -20.16
N ALA A 321 -3.16 0.58 -21.28
CA ALA A 321 -1.99 -0.15 -21.74
C ALA A 321 -1.04 0.74 -22.54
N VAL A 322 0.24 0.39 -22.50
CA VAL A 322 1.29 0.97 -23.35
C VAL A 322 1.98 -0.18 -24.06
N THR A 323 1.88 -0.21 -25.39
CA THR A 323 2.44 -1.29 -26.21
C THR A 323 3.26 -0.74 -27.37
N GLY A 324 4.20 -1.52 -27.89
CA GLY A 324 4.93 -1.16 -29.11
C GLY A 324 4.07 -1.42 -30.34
N TYR A 325 3.89 -0.40 -31.17
CA TYR A 325 3.18 -0.50 -32.45
C TYR A 325 4.13 -0.21 -33.60
N ARG A 326 4.02 -1.05 -34.63
CA ARG A 326 4.74 -0.88 -35.89
C ARG A 326 3.69 -0.82 -36.99
N ASP A 327 3.63 0.33 -37.65
CA ASP A 327 2.78 0.47 -38.83
C ASP A 327 3.28 -0.49 -39.94
N PRO A 328 2.45 -1.44 -40.39
CA PRO A 328 2.81 -2.36 -41.47
C PRO A 328 3.03 -1.65 -42.81
N ALA A 329 2.52 -0.43 -43.00
CA ALA A 329 2.69 0.36 -44.22
C ALA A 329 3.99 1.18 -44.26
N THR A 330 4.60 1.48 -43.10
CA THR A 330 5.78 2.35 -42.99
C THR A 330 6.95 1.63 -42.31
N PRO A 331 7.93 1.09 -43.07
CA PRO A 331 9.07 0.39 -42.48
C PRO A 331 10.01 1.35 -41.74
N GLY A 332 10.17 1.21 -40.42
CA GLY A 332 11.36 1.71 -39.70
C GLY A 332 11.15 2.38 -38.35
N ALA A 333 10.00 2.99 -38.07
CA ALA A 333 9.74 3.65 -36.79
C ALA A 333 8.81 2.80 -35.92
N VAL A 334 9.29 2.36 -34.75
CA VAL A 334 8.44 1.79 -33.70
C VAL A 334 7.84 2.97 -32.94
N GLN A 335 6.52 3.03 -32.87
CA GLN A 335 5.78 4.01 -32.08
C GLN A 335 5.20 3.32 -30.85
N LEU A 336 4.83 4.09 -29.83
CA LEU A 336 4.08 3.57 -28.70
C LEU A 336 2.59 3.73 -28.98
N LEU A 337 1.87 2.60 -28.99
CA LEU A 337 0.41 2.57 -28.97
C LEU A 337 -0.04 2.59 -27.52
N ILE A 338 -0.78 3.63 -27.18
CA ILE A 338 -1.32 3.83 -25.85
C ILE A 338 -2.82 3.63 -25.94
N ASP A 339 -3.31 2.64 -25.22
CA ASP A 339 -4.74 2.41 -25.06
C ASP A 339 -5.22 3.19 -23.84
N LEU A 340 -6.38 3.81 -24.01
CA LEU A 340 -6.96 4.78 -23.08
C LEU A 340 -8.43 4.43 -22.86
N GLU A 341 -8.88 4.53 -21.62
CA GLU A 341 -10.30 4.59 -21.30
C GLU A 341 -10.65 6.03 -20.95
N ILE A 342 -11.51 6.65 -21.76
CA ILE A 342 -11.96 8.03 -21.55
C ILE A 342 -13.43 8.07 -21.16
N ILE A 343 -13.83 9.16 -20.52
CA ILE A 343 -15.21 9.44 -20.13
C ILE A 343 -15.73 10.56 -21.04
N PRO A 344 -16.47 10.25 -22.13
CA PRO A 344 -16.92 11.22 -23.13
C PRO A 344 -17.70 12.39 -22.50
N GLU A 345 -18.49 12.13 -21.46
CA GLU A 345 -19.28 13.15 -20.78
C GLU A 345 -18.43 14.29 -20.23
N ARG A 346 -17.20 13.99 -19.81
CA ARG A 346 -16.24 14.98 -19.28
C ARG A 346 -15.52 15.77 -20.37
N LEU A 347 -15.56 15.27 -21.61
CA LEU A 347 -15.13 16.01 -22.81
C LEU A 347 -16.28 16.82 -23.42
N GLY A 348 -17.44 16.89 -22.75
CA GLY A 348 -18.61 17.65 -23.19
C GLY A 348 -19.50 16.90 -24.19
N ILE A 349 -19.37 15.58 -24.30
CA ILE A 349 -20.26 14.72 -25.10
C ILE A 349 -21.51 14.40 -24.27
N ALA A 350 -22.69 14.29 -24.90
CA ALA A 350 -23.93 14.07 -24.17
C ALA A 350 -23.99 12.68 -23.49
N PRO A 351 -24.54 12.56 -22.27
CA PRO A 351 -24.73 11.27 -21.60
C PRO A 351 -25.82 10.44 -22.28
N GLY A 352 -25.77 9.10 -22.12
CA GLY A 352 -26.81 8.17 -22.59
C GLY A 352 -26.75 7.83 -24.09
N LEU A 353 -25.70 8.25 -24.79
CA LEU A 353 -25.40 7.85 -26.16
C LEU A 353 -24.86 6.42 -26.22
N THR A 354 -25.13 5.69 -27.29
CA THR A 354 -24.49 4.40 -27.57
C THR A 354 -22.99 4.58 -27.86
N THR A 355 -22.19 3.53 -27.70
CA THR A 355 -20.74 3.59 -27.99
C THR A 355 -20.44 4.14 -29.39
N GLY A 356 -21.20 3.73 -30.41
CA GLY A 356 -21.02 4.24 -31.78
C GLY A 356 -21.34 5.74 -31.92
N GLU A 357 -22.38 6.22 -31.24
CA GLU A 357 -22.73 7.65 -31.22
C GLU A 357 -21.71 8.48 -30.44
N GLN A 358 -21.15 7.94 -29.36
CA GLN A 358 -20.07 8.58 -28.60
C GLN A 358 -18.78 8.68 -29.44
N THR A 359 -18.42 7.62 -30.17
CA THR A 359 -17.28 7.64 -31.10
C THR A 359 -17.49 8.69 -32.20
N ALA A 360 -18.69 8.79 -32.76
CA ALA A 360 -19.02 9.81 -33.76
C ALA A 360 -18.93 11.24 -33.19
N ALA A 361 -19.42 11.47 -31.98
CA ALA A 361 -19.32 12.77 -31.31
C ALA A 361 -17.86 13.14 -30.97
N LEU A 362 -17.04 12.16 -30.57
CA LEU A 362 -15.61 12.35 -30.39
C LEU A 362 -14.92 12.69 -31.71
N ALA A 363 -15.27 12.02 -32.81
CA ALA A 363 -14.74 12.31 -34.14
C ALA A 363 -15.08 13.75 -34.59
N GLU A 364 -16.28 14.24 -34.30
CA GLU A 364 -16.67 15.64 -34.56
C GLU A 364 -15.80 16.62 -33.76
N ARG A 365 -15.55 16.33 -32.48
CA ARG A 365 -14.66 17.13 -31.63
C ARG A 365 -13.22 17.16 -32.13
N ILE A 366 -12.72 16.02 -32.60
CA ILE A 366 -11.38 15.91 -33.21
C ILE A 366 -11.33 16.71 -34.51
N ALA A 367 -12.34 16.59 -35.37
CA ALA A 367 -12.44 17.41 -36.58
C ALA A 367 -12.48 18.91 -36.24
N GLY A 368 -13.09 19.28 -35.12
CA GLY A 368 -13.10 20.62 -34.56
C GLY A 368 -11.81 21.07 -33.87
N GLY A 369 -10.71 20.28 -33.91
CA GLY A 369 -9.39 20.65 -33.38
C GLY A 369 -9.04 20.09 -32.00
N LEU A 370 -9.82 19.14 -31.46
CA LEU A 370 -9.42 18.41 -30.25
C LEU A 370 -8.23 17.48 -30.58
N ARG A 371 -7.14 17.61 -29.85
CA ARG A 371 -5.92 16.80 -30.00
C ARG A 371 -5.48 16.25 -28.66
N LEU A 372 -4.71 15.17 -28.69
CA LEU A 372 -4.03 14.64 -27.53
C LEU A 372 -2.54 15.01 -27.58
N ARG A 373 -1.94 15.37 -26.46
CA ARG A 373 -0.48 15.58 -26.38
C ARG A 373 0.09 14.99 -25.11
N LEU A 374 1.38 14.71 -25.14
CA LEU A 374 2.16 14.45 -23.94
C LEU A 374 2.44 15.78 -23.23
N ALA A 375 2.12 15.83 -21.94
CA ALA A 375 2.42 16.96 -21.07
C ALA A 375 3.16 16.49 -19.81
N SER A 376 3.75 17.43 -19.09
CA SER A 376 4.51 17.18 -17.86
C SER A 376 3.82 17.87 -16.70
N GLU A 377 3.70 17.18 -15.57
CA GLU A 377 3.11 17.71 -14.33
C GLU A 377 4.16 17.77 -13.21
N GLY A 378 3.97 18.73 -12.28
CA GLY A 378 4.85 18.95 -11.13
C GLY A 378 5.93 20.02 -11.34
N ILE A 379 6.46 20.56 -10.24
CA ILE A 379 7.53 21.58 -10.24
C ILE A 379 8.84 21.09 -10.85
N LEU A 380 9.06 19.77 -10.84
CA LEU A 380 10.23 19.11 -11.43
C LEU A 380 9.96 18.51 -12.82
N GLY A 381 8.71 18.54 -13.29
CA GLY A 381 8.33 18.03 -14.62
C GLY A 381 8.60 16.54 -14.87
N GLN A 382 8.77 15.73 -13.81
CA GLN A 382 9.14 14.32 -13.92
C GLN A 382 7.94 13.41 -14.22
N THR A 383 6.73 13.79 -13.81
CA THR A 383 5.53 13.01 -14.08
C THR A 383 4.99 13.36 -15.46
N ARG A 384 4.89 12.38 -16.35
CA ARG A 384 4.23 12.56 -17.67
C ARG A 384 2.75 12.26 -17.54
N ILE A 385 1.94 13.06 -18.23
CA ILE A 385 0.50 12.86 -18.35
C ILE A 385 0.10 12.99 -19.82
N LEU A 386 -1.08 12.47 -20.15
CA LEU A 386 -1.72 12.76 -21.43
C LEU A 386 -2.75 13.86 -21.25
N GLU A 387 -2.74 14.84 -22.15
CA GLU A 387 -3.64 15.99 -22.09
C GLU A 387 -4.39 16.11 -23.42
N PHE A 388 -5.72 16.01 -23.36
CA PHE A 388 -6.59 16.54 -24.38
C PHE A 388 -6.58 18.07 -24.32
N PHE A 389 -6.40 18.71 -25.46
CA PHE A 389 -6.46 20.15 -25.56
C PHE A 389 -7.12 20.57 -26.88
N GLN A 390 -7.64 21.79 -26.88
CA GLN A 390 -8.24 22.39 -28.07
C GLN A 390 -7.16 23.20 -28.78
N GLU A 391 -6.79 22.78 -29.98
CA GLU A 391 -5.87 23.51 -30.84
C GLU A 391 -6.67 24.45 -31.75
N ALA A 392 -6.35 25.75 -31.71
CA ALA A 392 -7.11 26.79 -32.40
C ALA A 392 -6.82 26.82 -33.92
N GLU A 393 -5.62 26.42 -34.32
CA GLU A 393 -5.15 26.37 -35.71
C GLU A 393 -4.72 24.94 -36.08
N ALA A 394 -5.54 23.96 -35.74
CA ALA A 394 -5.23 22.56 -35.96
C ALA A 394 -5.30 22.19 -37.45
N GLU A 395 -4.29 21.50 -37.97
CA GLU A 395 -4.39 20.83 -39.27
C GLU A 395 -5.55 19.82 -39.26
N PRO A 396 -6.32 19.68 -40.37
CA PRO A 396 -7.42 18.73 -40.43
C PRO A 396 -6.96 17.31 -40.10
N ALA A 397 -7.46 16.76 -38.99
CA ALA A 397 -7.21 15.39 -38.57
C ALA A 397 -8.54 14.71 -38.26
N ALA A 398 -8.62 13.41 -38.53
CA ALA A 398 -9.79 12.59 -38.27
C ALA A 398 -9.43 11.46 -37.30
N LEU A 399 -10.45 10.95 -36.60
CA LEU A 399 -10.34 9.70 -35.86
C LEU A 399 -10.11 8.56 -36.85
N VAL A 400 -9.07 7.77 -36.63
CA VAL A 400 -8.70 6.67 -37.55
C VAL A 400 -9.23 5.35 -37.00
N GLU A 401 -10.14 4.71 -37.71
CA GLU A 401 -10.72 3.43 -37.34
C GLU A 401 -10.10 2.25 -38.12
N GLY A 402 -10.05 1.07 -37.51
CA GLY A 402 -9.68 -0.19 -38.19
C GLY A 402 -8.18 -0.48 -38.34
N GLN A 403 -7.29 0.39 -37.87
CA GLN A 403 -5.83 0.14 -37.84
C GLN A 403 -5.34 -0.52 -36.53
N THR A 404 -6.12 -0.36 -35.46
CA THR A 404 -5.87 -0.82 -34.09
C THR A 404 -7.18 -1.36 -33.50
N PRO A 405 -7.16 -2.08 -32.37
CA PRO A 405 -8.37 -2.56 -31.71
C PRO A 405 -9.36 -1.45 -31.34
N TYR A 406 -8.86 -0.25 -31.00
CA TYR A 406 -9.67 0.93 -30.70
C TYR A 406 -9.40 2.08 -31.68
N PRO A 407 -10.33 3.03 -31.86
CA PRO A 407 -10.13 4.18 -32.74
C PRO A 407 -8.94 5.06 -32.30
N LEU A 408 -8.10 5.44 -33.27
CA LEU A 408 -6.90 6.24 -33.04
C LEU A 408 -7.22 7.73 -33.01
N VAL A 409 -6.94 8.34 -31.86
CA VAL A 409 -6.98 9.79 -31.63
C VAL A 409 -5.68 10.42 -32.15
N PRO A 410 -5.75 11.50 -32.94
CA PRO A 410 -4.55 12.16 -33.44
C PRO A 410 -3.81 12.92 -32.33
N THR A 411 -2.48 12.80 -32.36
CA THR A 411 -1.58 13.50 -31.43
C THR A 411 -1.06 14.81 -32.00
N ALA A 412 -0.71 15.72 -31.11
CA ALA A 412 0.04 16.94 -31.42
C ALA A 412 1.41 16.93 -30.74
N ALA A 413 2.25 17.92 -31.07
CA ALA A 413 3.57 18.04 -30.47
C ALA A 413 3.49 18.15 -28.92
N PRO A 414 4.43 17.51 -28.20
CA PRO A 414 4.48 17.56 -26.75
C PRO A 414 4.68 19.00 -26.25
N ARG A 415 4.07 19.35 -25.12
CA ARG A 415 4.29 20.65 -24.48
C ARG A 415 5.46 20.52 -23.50
N VAL A 416 6.62 21.05 -23.89
CA VAL A 416 7.73 21.28 -22.96
C VAL A 416 7.40 22.54 -22.17
N SER A 417 7.62 22.56 -20.85
CA SER A 417 7.40 23.75 -20.03
C SER A 417 8.28 24.89 -20.55
N ASP A 418 7.71 26.09 -20.73
CA ASP A 418 8.40 27.32 -21.21
C ASP A 418 9.64 27.72 -20.39
N THR A 419 9.92 27.02 -19.28
CA THR A 419 11.07 27.22 -18.39
C THR A 419 12.41 26.88 -19.05
N THR A 420 12.46 25.97 -20.04
CA THR A 420 13.72 25.63 -20.74
C THR A 420 14.11 26.63 -21.83
N GLU A 421 13.14 27.30 -22.49
CA GLU A 421 13.45 28.39 -23.42
C GLU A 421 14.13 29.58 -22.72
N GLY A 422 13.81 29.79 -21.44
CA GLY A 422 14.43 30.82 -20.61
C GLY A 422 15.91 30.53 -20.32
N ILE A 423 16.30 29.27 -20.13
CA ILE A 423 17.68 28.86 -19.79
C ILE A 423 18.55 28.86 -21.05
N ASP A 424 18.08 28.27 -22.15
CA ASP A 424 18.83 28.29 -23.41
C ASP A 424 18.99 29.72 -23.96
N GLY A 425 17.95 30.55 -23.81
CA GLY A 425 18.01 31.97 -24.16
C GLY A 425 18.94 32.81 -23.27
N LEU A 426 19.12 32.44 -21.99
CA LEU A 426 20.08 33.07 -21.08
C LEU A 426 21.51 32.67 -21.40
N VAL A 427 21.76 31.37 -21.67
CA VAL A 427 23.07 30.86 -22.07
C VAL A 427 23.50 31.50 -23.39
N ALA A 428 22.62 31.56 -24.39
CA ALA A 428 22.90 32.23 -25.65
C ALA A 428 23.24 33.72 -25.45
N ARG A 429 22.47 34.46 -24.64
CA ARG A 429 22.75 35.89 -24.35
C ARG A 429 24.03 36.12 -23.57
N ILE A 430 24.40 35.22 -22.66
CA ILE A 430 25.65 35.29 -21.90
C ILE A 430 26.84 35.00 -22.83
N SER A 431 26.71 34.02 -23.74
CA SER A 431 27.74 33.70 -24.73
C SER A 431 27.94 34.81 -25.78
N ASP A 432 26.89 35.57 -26.10
CA ASP A 432 26.92 36.67 -27.07
C ASP A 432 27.27 38.05 -26.48
N LEU A 433 27.62 38.13 -25.19
CA LEU A 433 28.06 39.39 -24.59
C LEU A 433 29.36 39.87 -25.27
N PRO A 434 29.41 41.09 -25.84
CA PRO A 434 30.58 41.59 -26.56
C PRO A 434 31.65 42.08 -25.58
N ILE A 435 32.19 41.16 -24.79
CA ILE A 435 33.22 41.42 -23.75
C ILE A 435 34.47 42.05 -24.39
N GLU A 436 34.78 41.69 -25.62
CA GLU A 436 35.90 42.23 -26.41
C GLU A 436 35.70 43.71 -26.76
N ALA A 437 34.47 44.13 -27.04
CA ALA A 437 34.16 45.55 -27.33
C ALA A 437 34.23 46.40 -26.05
N LEU A 438 33.82 45.85 -24.91
CA LEU A 438 33.93 46.49 -23.60
C LEU A 438 35.39 46.66 -23.17
N MET A 439 36.22 45.63 -23.35
CA MET A 439 37.66 45.68 -23.11
C MET A 439 38.34 46.71 -24.01
N THR A 440 37.99 46.74 -25.30
CA THR A 440 38.55 47.71 -26.25
C THR A 440 38.16 49.15 -25.91
N SER A 441 36.92 49.38 -25.47
CA SER A 441 36.46 50.70 -25.04
C SER A 441 37.12 51.14 -23.72
N ALA A 442 37.34 50.22 -22.78
CA ALA A 442 38.03 50.51 -21.52
C ALA A 442 39.52 50.86 -21.76
N ILE A 443 40.20 50.12 -22.64
CA ILE A 443 41.58 50.42 -23.04
C ILE A 443 41.63 51.78 -23.76
N GLY A 444 40.69 52.07 -24.67
CA GLY A 444 40.63 53.36 -25.36
C GLY A 444 40.36 54.55 -24.44
N ALA A 445 39.57 54.37 -23.38
CA ALA A 445 39.35 55.38 -22.36
C ALA A 445 40.62 55.65 -21.54
N LEU A 446 41.37 54.60 -21.16
CA LEU A 446 42.64 54.73 -20.45
C LEU A 446 43.71 55.42 -21.31
N ASP A 447 43.80 55.07 -22.60
CA ASP A 447 44.71 55.72 -23.55
C ASP A 447 44.36 57.22 -23.72
N SER A 448 43.07 57.55 -23.77
CA SER A 448 42.60 58.94 -23.86
C SER A 448 42.95 59.76 -22.61
N VAL A 449 42.87 59.16 -21.42
CA VAL A 449 43.28 59.80 -20.16
C VAL A 449 44.81 59.96 -20.09
N GLN A 450 45.57 58.97 -20.53
CA GLN A 450 47.03 59.03 -20.58
C GLN A 450 47.54 60.10 -21.56
N GLN A 451 46.85 60.26 -22.69
CA GLN A 451 47.15 61.27 -23.70
C GLN A 451 46.81 62.69 -23.24
N LEU A 452 45.74 62.86 -22.45
CA LEU A 452 45.39 64.14 -21.83
C LEU A 452 46.40 64.54 -20.73
N ALA A 453 46.87 63.57 -19.94
CA ALA A 453 47.88 63.78 -18.91
C ALA A 453 49.30 64.06 -19.45
N GLY A 454 49.59 63.62 -20.69
CA GLY A 454 50.88 63.84 -21.36
C GLY A 454 50.95 65.06 -22.28
N SER A 455 49.84 65.78 -22.49
CA SER A 455 49.78 66.90 -23.42
C SER A 455 50.39 68.18 -22.82
N PRO A 456 51.26 68.93 -23.54
CA PRO A 456 51.89 70.16 -23.05
C PRO A 456 50.90 71.28 -22.69
N ASP A 457 49.66 71.20 -23.18
CA ASP A 457 48.58 72.16 -22.88
C ASP A 457 47.90 71.91 -21.51
N ALA A 458 48.16 70.76 -20.86
CA ALA A 458 47.67 70.47 -19.51
C ALA A 458 48.30 71.37 -18.41
N LEU A 459 49.41 72.07 -18.72
CA LEU A 459 50.10 72.98 -17.81
C LEU A 459 49.54 74.42 -17.80
N LEU A 460 48.52 74.71 -18.61
CA LEU A 460 47.88 76.04 -18.68
C LEU A 460 46.46 76.07 -18.12
N ILE A 461 46.04 75.02 -17.40
CA ILE A 461 44.71 74.98 -16.78
C ILE A 461 44.70 75.88 -15.52
N PRO A 462 43.73 76.81 -15.38
CA PRO A 462 43.64 77.72 -14.23
C PRO A 462 43.58 76.95 -12.90
N ALA A 463 44.10 77.55 -11.82
CA ALA A 463 44.25 77.01 -10.46
C ALA A 463 42.95 76.47 -9.78
N ASN A 464 41.83 76.47 -10.49
CA ASN A 464 40.51 76.07 -10.04
C ASN A 464 40.18 74.62 -10.47
N ALA A 465 40.98 74.00 -11.35
CA ALA A 465 40.76 72.65 -11.86
C ALA A 465 41.61 71.57 -11.15
N ASN A 466 42.44 71.95 -10.17
CA ASN A 466 43.17 70.98 -9.36
C ASN A 466 42.22 70.15 -8.47
N GLY A 467 41.08 70.70 -8.05
CA GLY A 467 40.09 69.97 -7.25
C GLY A 467 39.48 68.77 -7.99
N LEU A 468 39.15 68.92 -9.28
CA LEU A 468 38.54 67.83 -10.06
C LEU A 468 39.55 66.73 -10.45
N ILE A 469 40.83 67.10 -10.59
CA ILE A 469 41.90 66.13 -10.85
C ILE A 469 42.30 65.40 -9.55
N ASP A 470 42.29 66.08 -8.40
CA ASP A 470 42.51 65.48 -7.09
C ASP A 470 41.32 64.59 -6.68
N ASP A 471 40.07 65.01 -6.96
CA ASP A 471 38.87 64.20 -6.70
C ASP A 471 38.82 62.95 -7.60
N ALA A 472 39.22 63.06 -8.88
CA ALA A 472 39.30 61.91 -9.78
C ALA A 472 40.46 60.95 -9.41
N ARG A 473 41.62 61.47 -8.96
CA ARG A 473 42.72 60.64 -8.43
C ARG A 473 42.36 60.00 -7.09
N ALA A 474 41.60 60.69 -6.25
CA ALA A 474 41.10 60.16 -4.98
C ALA A 474 40.06 59.06 -5.19
N LEU A 475 39.23 59.15 -6.23
CA LEU A 475 38.24 58.12 -6.57
C LEU A 475 38.91 56.88 -7.18
N VAL A 476 39.83 57.05 -8.13
CA VAL A 476 40.55 55.94 -8.77
C VAL A 476 41.58 55.29 -7.84
N GLY A 477 42.08 56.02 -6.86
CA GLY A 477 42.97 55.53 -5.80
C GLY A 477 42.26 55.22 -4.48
N SER A 478 40.92 55.23 -4.44
CA SER A 478 40.18 54.96 -3.21
C SER A 478 40.32 53.49 -2.84
N GLU A 479 40.60 53.24 -1.56
CA GLU A 479 40.77 51.89 -1.02
C GLU A 479 39.52 51.05 -1.30
N GLU A 480 38.33 51.67 -1.32
CA GLU A 480 37.08 50.99 -1.63
C GLU A 480 36.99 50.47 -3.08
N ILE A 481 37.48 51.21 -4.09
CA ILE A 481 37.44 50.74 -5.48
C ILE A 481 38.48 49.65 -5.72
N THR A 482 39.67 49.77 -5.12
CA THR A 482 40.69 48.71 -5.20
C THR A 482 40.25 47.43 -4.49
N THR A 483 39.57 47.55 -3.35
CA THR A 483 39.01 46.40 -2.62
C THR A 483 37.84 45.80 -3.38
N ALA A 484 36.93 46.61 -3.96
CA ALA A 484 35.83 46.10 -4.76
C ALA A 484 36.30 45.34 -6.02
N LEU A 485 37.37 45.81 -6.69
CA LEU A 485 37.96 45.09 -7.82
C LEU A 485 38.65 43.79 -7.37
N ALA A 486 39.32 43.80 -6.22
CA ALA A 486 39.96 42.62 -5.65
C ALA A 486 38.92 41.56 -5.21
N ASP A 487 37.84 42.00 -4.58
CA ASP A 487 36.72 41.15 -4.15
C ASP A 487 35.97 40.57 -5.35
N PHE A 488 35.83 41.32 -6.44
CA PHE A 488 35.23 40.82 -7.67
C PHE A 488 36.12 39.76 -8.36
N GLN A 489 37.44 39.95 -8.37
CA GLN A 489 38.38 38.96 -8.90
C GLN A 489 38.48 37.71 -8.00
N ALA A 490 38.38 37.89 -6.68
CA ALA A 490 38.30 36.78 -5.73
C ALA A 490 37.01 35.99 -5.91
N ALA A 491 35.86 36.65 -6.00
CA ALA A 491 34.56 36.00 -6.20
C ALA A 491 34.46 35.22 -7.53
N THR A 492 35.06 35.74 -8.61
CA THR A 492 35.11 35.02 -9.90
C THR A 492 36.09 33.85 -9.90
N THR A 493 37.14 33.91 -9.08
CA THR A 493 38.08 32.79 -8.86
C THR A 493 37.43 31.71 -7.99
N ASP A 494 36.72 32.10 -6.94
CA ASP A 494 35.98 31.21 -6.06
C ASP A 494 34.83 30.50 -6.79
N LEU A 495 34.13 31.21 -7.69
CA LEU A 495 33.09 30.61 -8.54
C LEU A 495 33.65 29.58 -9.53
N ARG A 496 34.83 29.82 -10.12
CA ARG A 496 35.49 28.79 -10.95
C ARG A 496 35.98 27.62 -10.12
N GLY A 497 36.53 27.88 -8.92
CA GLY A 497 36.95 26.83 -7.99
C GLY A 497 35.79 25.93 -7.54
N LEU A 498 34.61 26.53 -7.28
CA LEU A 498 33.37 25.81 -6.99
C LEU A 498 32.90 24.97 -8.18
N ALA A 499 32.94 25.53 -9.39
CA ALA A 499 32.57 24.80 -10.60
C ALA A 499 33.52 23.61 -10.88
N ASP A 500 34.83 23.78 -10.66
CA ASP A 500 35.82 22.72 -10.84
C ASP A 500 35.77 21.67 -9.72
N GLN A 501 35.40 22.05 -8.49
CA GLN A 501 35.15 21.11 -7.38
C GLN A 501 33.87 20.30 -7.58
N ILE A 502 32.80 20.91 -8.11
CA ILE A 502 31.55 20.19 -8.43
C ILE A 502 31.78 19.23 -9.61
N ARG A 503 32.54 19.64 -10.61
CA ARG A 503 32.83 18.82 -11.80
C ARG A 503 33.79 17.65 -11.53
N ASN A 504 34.68 17.77 -10.55
CA ASN A 504 35.70 16.75 -10.24
C ASN A 504 35.49 16.07 -8.86
N SER A 505 34.33 16.22 -8.23
CA SER A 505 34.00 15.54 -6.97
C SER A 505 33.49 14.12 -7.27
N PRO A 506 34.23 13.06 -6.88
CA PRO A 506 33.72 11.69 -6.99
C PRO A 506 32.47 11.45 -6.13
N GLY A 507 32.19 12.34 -5.17
CA GLY A 507 31.04 12.22 -4.27
C GLY A 507 29.68 12.45 -4.94
N LEU A 508 29.59 13.19 -6.05
CA LEU A 508 28.29 13.45 -6.71
C LEU A 508 27.79 12.24 -7.51
N GLU A 509 28.70 11.52 -8.18
CA GLU A 509 28.38 10.23 -8.83
C GLU A 509 28.01 9.16 -7.80
N THR A 510 28.71 9.10 -6.66
CA THR A 510 28.38 8.17 -5.56
C THR A 510 27.04 8.52 -4.91
N LEU A 511 26.71 9.81 -4.74
CA LEU A 511 25.41 10.25 -4.20
C LEU A 511 24.26 9.95 -5.17
N LEU A 512 24.46 10.15 -6.46
CA LEU A 512 23.44 9.84 -7.47
C LEU A 512 23.23 8.34 -7.61
N THR A 513 24.30 7.52 -7.59
CA THR A 513 24.21 6.05 -7.60
C THR A 513 23.60 5.51 -6.29
N ALA A 514 23.85 6.16 -5.15
CA ALA A 514 23.23 5.83 -3.87
C ALA A 514 21.76 6.25 -3.80
N LEU A 515 21.37 7.33 -4.48
CA LEU A 515 19.97 7.78 -4.58
C LEU A 515 19.17 6.95 -5.61
N GLU A 516 19.79 6.43 -6.66
CA GLU A 516 19.17 5.54 -7.65
C GLU A 516 18.90 4.12 -7.13
N ARG A 517 19.62 3.68 -6.08
CA ARG A 517 19.46 2.35 -5.44
C ARG A 517 18.64 2.38 -4.15
N SER A 518 17.86 3.44 -3.92
CA SER A 518 17.12 3.66 -2.67
C SER A 518 16.12 2.55 -2.30
N ASP A 519 15.66 1.74 -3.26
CA ASP A 519 14.77 0.59 -3.01
C ASP A 519 15.52 -0.64 -2.45
N GLU A 520 16.79 -0.85 -2.80
CA GLU A 520 17.61 -1.99 -2.30
C GLU A 520 18.20 -1.71 -0.90
N ILE A 521 18.45 -0.45 -0.57
CA ILE A 521 18.99 -0.04 0.73
C ILE A 521 17.98 -0.29 1.86
N THR A 522 16.68 -0.12 1.62
CA THR A 522 15.66 -0.35 2.66
C THR A 522 15.49 -1.85 2.97
N ALA A 523 15.60 -2.72 1.95
CA ALA A 523 15.54 -4.17 2.12
C ALA A 523 16.81 -4.74 2.78
N SER A 524 17.99 -4.25 2.40
CA SER A 524 19.27 -4.68 2.96
C SER A 524 19.51 -4.15 4.38
N ILE A 525 19.09 -2.90 4.70
CA ILE A 525 19.11 -2.37 6.07
C ILE A 525 18.10 -3.12 6.95
N GLY A 526 16.93 -3.48 6.43
CA GLY A 526 15.97 -4.33 7.16
C GLY A 526 16.56 -5.69 7.52
N ALA A 527 17.14 -6.39 6.53
CA ALA A 527 17.78 -7.68 6.73
C ALA A 527 19.01 -7.62 7.66
N PHE A 528 19.79 -6.53 7.63
CA PHE A 528 20.94 -6.32 8.51
C PHE A 528 20.53 -5.91 9.93
N SER A 529 19.51 -5.06 10.06
CA SER A 529 18.94 -4.61 11.35
C SER A 529 18.27 -5.76 12.11
N ASP A 530 17.61 -6.69 11.42
CA ASP A 530 17.00 -7.86 12.06
C ASP A 530 18.04 -8.88 12.56
N ARG A 531 19.25 -8.90 11.98
CA ARG A 531 20.33 -9.85 12.32
C ARG A 531 21.35 -9.29 13.32
N LEU A 532 21.42 -7.95 13.49
CA LEU A 532 22.29 -7.25 14.46
C LEU A 532 22.06 -7.65 15.94
N PRO A 533 20.83 -7.87 16.42
CA PRO A 533 20.58 -8.31 17.80
C PRO A 533 21.23 -9.67 18.11
N ALA A 534 21.20 -10.61 17.16
CA ALA A 534 21.83 -11.92 17.31
C ALA A 534 23.36 -11.80 17.41
N LEU A 535 23.97 -10.94 16.57
CA LEU A 535 25.41 -10.67 16.62
C LEU A 535 25.83 -10.01 17.95
N ALA A 536 25.01 -9.09 18.47
CA ALA A 536 25.27 -8.42 19.74
C ALA A 536 25.12 -9.37 20.95
N ASP A 537 24.20 -10.33 20.89
CA ASP A 537 24.03 -11.34 21.93
C ASP A 537 25.17 -12.39 21.89
N ASP A 538 25.68 -12.74 20.72
CA ASP A 538 26.85 -13.62 20.56
C ASP A 538 28.15 -12.94 21.04
N VAL A 539 28.35 -11.65 20.76
CA VAL A 539 29.49 -10.87 21.29
C VAL A 539 29.41 -10.75 22.82
N LYS A 540 28.21 -10.58 23.39
CA LYS A 540 28.01 -10.61 24.85
C LYS A 540 28.28 -11.99 25.43
N ALA A 541 27.88 -13.07 24.75
CA ALA A 541 28.15 -14.45 25.16
C ALA A 541 29.66 -14.75 25.19
N ILE A 542 30.39 -14.35 24.14
CA ILE A 542 31.86 -14.47 24.08
C ILE A 542 32.51 -13.67 25.21
N THR A 543 32.04 -12.44 25.47
CA THR A 543 32.58 -11.59 26.55
C THR A 543 32.29 -12.16 27.94
N ALA A 544 31.18 -12.89 28.11
CA ALA A 544 30.84 -13.58 29.34
C ALA A 544 31.65 -14.89 29.54
N GLU A 545 31.88 -15.65 28.48
CA GLU A 545 32.64 -16.92 28.50
C GLU A 545 34.16 -16.73 28.65
N MET A 546 34.71 -15.62 28.14
CA MET A 546 36.15 -15.28 28.25
C MET A 546 36.68 -15.15 29.69
N ARG A 547 35.80 -15.02 30.69
CA ARG A 547 36.21 -14.87 32.09
C ARG A 547 36.38 -16.18 32.85
N GLN A 548 35.93 -17.33 32.32
CA GLN A 548 35.83 -18.56 33.13
C GLN A 548 36.20 -19.88 32.45
N MET A 549 36.65 -19.92 31.19
CA MET A 549 36.91 -21.19 30.48
C MET A 549 38.29 -21.30 29.80
N PRO A 550 38.84 -22.52 29.65
CA PRO A 550 40.11 -22.77 28.98
C PRO A 550 40.04 -22.46 27.47
N LEU A 551 41.18 -22.00 26.90
CA LEU A 551 41.34 -21.52 25.51
C LEU A 551 40.80 -22.47 24.41
N ALA A 552 40.59 -23.75 24.71
CA ALA A 552 40.10 -24.75 23.76
C ALA A 552 38.62 -24.60 23.38
N GLU A 553 37.80 -23.89 24.17
CA GLU A 553 36.40 -23.61 23.82
C GLU A 553 36.22 -22.26 23.10
N LEU A 554 37.21 -21.37 23.22
CA LEU A 554 37.27 -20.05 22.57
C LEU A 554 37.44 -20.18 21.05
N THR A 555 38.15 -21.21 20.59
CA THR A 555 38.28 -21.53 19.17
C THR A 555 36.96 -21.97 18.54
N GLY A 556 36.09 -22.64 19.30
CA GLY A 556 34.75 -23.04 18.83
C GLY A 556 33.80 -21.84 18.66
N SER A 557 33.87 -20.87 19.57
CA SER A 557 33.08 -19.63 19.46
C SER A 557 33.60 -18.71 18.34
N LEU A 558 34.92 -18.63 18.13
CA LEU A 558 35.51 -17.93 16.99
C LEU A 558 35.22 -18.62 15.64
N ASP A 559 35.12 -19.95 15.59
CA ASP A 559 34.75 -20.67 14.36
C ASP A 559 33.27 -20.48 14.00
N ARG A 560 32.38 -20.34 14.99
CA ARG A 560 30.97 -20.00 14.77
C ARG A 560 30.82 -18.58 14.22
N LEU A 561 31.52 -17.61 14.79
CA LEU A 561 31.49 -16.22 14.34
C LEU A 561 32.07 -16.06 12.93
N ALA A 562 33.16 -16.77 12.62
CA ALA A 562 33.73 -16.81 11.28
C ALA A 562 32.75 -17.44 10.25
N LYS A 563 32.08 -18.55 10.59
CA LYS A 563 31.08 -19.17 9.71
C LYS A 563 29.85 -18.29 9.47
N GLN A 564 29.40 -17.53 10.47
CA GLN A 564 28.31 -16.57 10.32
C GLN A 564 28.70 -15.41 9.42
N ILE A 565 29.92 -14.88 9.55
CA ILE A 565 30.45 -13.84 8.65
C ILE A 565 30.58 -14.38 7.23
N GLU A 566 31.08 -15.61 7.05
CA GLU A 566 31.20 -16.24 5.73
C GLU A 566 29.85 -16.55 5.08
N THR A 567 28.83 -16.89 5.89
CA THR A 567 27.44 -17.06 5.41
C THR A 567 26.83 -15.73 4.98
N VAL A 568 27.14 -14.65 5.68
CA VAL A 568 26.74 -13.29 5.26
C VAL A 568 27.46 -12.93 3.96
N LEU A 569 28.76 -13.20 3.85
CA LEU A 569 29.60 -12.94 2.67
C LEU A 569 29.19 -13.71 1.40
N GLN A 570 28.44 -14.80 1.53
CA GLN A 570 27.98 -15.64 0.41
C GLN A 570 26.54 -15.33 -0.06
N ASP A 571 25.86 -14.37 0.57
CA ASP A 571 24.49 -13.97 0.22
C ASP A 571 24.49 -13.08 -1.05
N GLU A 572 23.59 -13.32 -2.00
CA GLU A 572 23.58 -12.68 -3.34
C GLU A 572 23.40 -11.15 -3.29
N GLY A 573 23.03 -10.58 -2.14
CA GLY A 573 22.85 -9.14 -1.92
C GLY A 573 24.11 -8.33 -1.61
N ILE A 574 25.31 -8.95 -1.60
CA ILE A 574 26.56 -8.27 -1.20
C ILE A 574 27.18 -7.37 -2.25
N ASP A 575 26.84 -7.53 -3.52
CA ASP A 575 27.31 -6.66 -4.59
C ASP A 575 26.80 -5.21 -4.45
N ALA A 576 25.85 -4.96 -3.55
CA ALA A 576 25.28 -3.65 -3.24
C ALA A 576 25.93 -2.94 -2.04
N LEU A 577 26.85 -3.58 -1.31
CA LEU A 577 27.52 -2.94 -0.18
C LEU A 577 28.55 -1.89 -0.65
N PRO A 578 28.70 -0.75 0.06
CA PRO A 578 29.78 0.19 -0.21
C PRO A 578 31.14 -0.52 -0.19
N GLU A 579 31.99 -0.23 -1.18
CA GLU A 579 33.29 -0.89 -1.37
C GLU A 579 34.16 -0.84 -0.10
N THR A 580 33.99 0.20 0.72
CA THR A 580 34.65 0.37 2.02
C THR A 580 34.22 -0.68 3.06
N ILE A 581 32.96 -1.11 3.08
CA ILE A 581 32.46 -2.10 4.03
C ILE A 581 32.92 -3.50 3.63
N VAL A 582 32.87 -3.80 2.33
CA VAL A 582 33.42 -5.05 1.79
C VAL A 582 34.91 -5.14 2.08
N ALA A 583 35.67 -4.06 1.88
CA ALA A 583 37.10 -4.00 2.23
C ALA A 583 37.34 -4.23 3.72
N THR A 584 36.54 -3.63 4.62
CA THR A 584 36.69 -3.87 6.06
C THR A 584 36.34 -5.30 6.48
N LEU A 585 35.35 -5.93 5.84
CA LEU A 585 34.99 -7.32 6.13
C LEU A 585 36.06 -8.30 5.62
N ASP A 586 36.67 -8.00 4.48
CA ASP A 586 37.76 -8.79 3.91
C ASP A 586 39.04 -8.67 4.77
N GLU A 587 39.37 -7.46 5.24
CA GLU A 587 40.45 -7.23 6.21
C GLU A 587 40.21 -7.96 7.54
N LEU A 588 38.96 -8.00 8.01
CA LEU A 588 38.59 -8.68 9.25
C LEU A 588 38.67 -10.21 9.08
N ASN A 589 38.33 -10.73 7.91
CA ASN A 589 38.49 -12.14 7.56
C ASN A 589 39.97 -12.53 7.44
N GLN A 590 40.79 -11.67 6.83
CA GLN A 590 42.25 -11.81 6.80
C GLN A 590 42.85 -11.79 8.21
N ALA A 591 42.43 -10.86 9.07
CA ALA A 591 42.90 -10.77 10.46
C ALA A 591 42.51 -12.02 11.27
N LEU A 592 41.32 -12.57 11.04
CA LEU A 592 40.88 -13.83 11.65
C LEU A 592 41.66 -15.04 11.12
N ALA A 593 42.01 -15.06 9.84
CA ALA A 593 42.86 -16.09 9.23
C ALA A 593 44.30 -16.02 9.78
N GLU A 594 44.88 -14.83 9.93
CA GLU A 594 46.20 -14.61 10.52
C GLU A 594 46.25 -14.92 12.03
N LEU A 595 45.14 -14.69 12.74
CA LEU A 595 44.98 -15.12 14.13
C LEU A 595 44.93 -16.65 14.27
N ARG A 596 44.37 -17.36 13.29
CA ARG A 596 44.43 -18.83 13.21
C ARG A 596 45.85 -19.34 12.93
N GLU A 597 46.65 -18.57 12.19
CA GLU A 597 48.05 -18.90 11.86
C GLU A 597 49.10 -18.39 12.87
N GLY A 598 48.70 -17.58 13.86
CA GLY A 598 49.49 -17.30 15.07
C GLY A 598 50.28 -15.98 15.09
N GLY A 599 49.92 -14.96 14.30
CA GLY A 599 50.66 -13.69 14.21
C GLY A 599 50.02 -12.47 14.90
N ALA A 600 49.92 -12.43 16.23
CA ALA A 600 49.01 -11.50 16.94
C ALA A 600 49.54 -10.08 17.31
N VAL A 601 50.62 -9.55 16.73
CA VAL A 601 51.20 -8.27 17.21
C VAL A 601 51.22 -7.13 16.17
N THR A 602 51.22 -7.44 14.86
CA THR A 602 51.30 -6.41 13.81
C THR A 602 49.92 -5.85 13.45
N SER A 603 48.91 -6.71 13.31
CA SER A 603 47.57 -6.34 12.83
C SER A 603 46.80 -5.49 13.86
N LEU A 604 46.98 -5.74 15.17
CA LEU A 604 46.38 -4.92 16.25
C LEU A 604 46.85 -3.45 16.22
N ASN A 605 48.12 -3.19 15.89
CA ASN A 605 48.65 -1.83 15.77
C ASN A 605 48.12 -1.11 14.52
N GLN A 606 47.81 -1.84 13.45
CA GLN A 606 47.21 -1.28 12.24
C GLN A 606 45.71 -1.00 12.42
N THR A 607 44.99 -1.86 13.13
CA THR A 607 43.57 -1.62 13.50
C THR A 607 43.44 -0.41 14.44
N LEU A 608 44.37 -0.23 15.38
CA LEU A 608 44.42 0.96 16.24
C LEU A 608 44.71 2.24 15.45
N ALA A 609 45.61 2.19 14.46
CA ALA A 609 45.91 3.33 13.58
C ALA A 609 44.74 3.70 12.65
N ALA A 610 43.98 2.71 12.16
CA ALA A 610 42.79 2.93 11.34
C ALA A 610 41.62 3.51 12.15
N ALA A 611 41.45 3.07 13.40
CA ALA A 611 40.49 3.64 14.34
C ALA A 611 40.85 5.09 14.72
N GLU A 612 42.13 5.40 14.93
CA GLU A 612 42.62 6.75 15.22
C GLU A 612 42.45 7.70 14.02
N SER A 613 42.69 7.21 12.79
CA SER A 613 42.42 7.93 11.54
C SER A 613 40.93 8.28 11.38
N SER A 614 40.06 7.33 11.67
CA SER A 614 38.60 7.51 11.57
C SER A 614 38.06 8.48 12.62
N LEU A 615 38.60 8.44 13.85
CA LEU A 615 38.28 9.41 14.89
C LEU A 615 38.75 10.83 14.53
N LYS A 616 39.90 10.96 13.84
CA LYS A 616 40.43 12.24 13.36
C LYS A 616 39.62 12.83 12.20
N ALA A 617 39.08 11.98 11.31
CA ALA A 617 38.16 12.40 10.25
C ALA A 617 36.81 12.91 10.82
N ILE A 618 36.33 12.29 11.89
CA ILE A 618 35.15 12.75 12.65
C ILE A 618 35.45 14.06 13.39
N GLU A 619 36.64 14.22 13.97
CA GLU A 619 37.07 15.46 14.63
C GLU A 619 37.17 16.64 13.64
N VAL A 620 37.65 16.41 12.41
CA VAL A 620 37.68 17.41 11.31
C VAL A 620 36.28 17.75 10.79
N ALA A 621 35.39 16.75 10.71
CA ALA A 621 33.99 16.96 10.33
C ALA A 621 33.21 17.75 11.41
N THR A 622 33.54 17.58 12.69
CA THR A 622 32.87 18.29 13.80
C THR A 622 33.45 19.69 14.03
N GLY A 623 34.75 19.89 13.76
CA GLY A 623 35.46 21.16 13.94
C GLY A 623 35.21 22.22 12.86
N SER A 624 34.70 21.84 11.68
CA SER A 624 34.50 22.75 10.53
C SER A 624 33.09 23.36 10.44
N PHE A 625 32.13 22.88 11.23
CA PHE A 625 30.75 23.41 11.27
C PHE A 625 30.65 24.88 11.70
N PRO A 626 31.39 25.36 12.72
CA PRO A 626 31.36 26.78 13.12
C PRO A 626 31.82 27.72 12.00
N ASP A 627 32.80 27.29 11.19
CA ASP A 627 33.35 28.09 10.09
C ASP A 627 32.36 28.21 8.92
N VAL A 628 31.57 27.16 8.64
CA VAL A 628 30.52 27.20 7.61
C VAL A 628 29.37 28.11 8.02
N VAL A 629 28.96 28.07 9.30
CA VAL A 629 27.92 28.98 9.82
C VAL A 629 28.41 30.43 9.80
N ALA A 630 29.67 30.70 10.15
CA ALA A 630 30.24 32.04 10.09
C ALA A 630 30.29 32.59 8.66
N ARG A 631 30.63 31.76 7.67
CA ARG A 631 30.64 32.13 6.25
C ARG A 631 29.24 32.40 5.68
N LEU A 632 28.24 31.62 6.10
CA LEU A 632 26.84 31.86 5.71
C LEU A 632 26.32 33.16 6.30
N ASP A 633 26.67 33.48 7.56
CA ASP A 633 26.31 34.75 8.18
C ASP A 633 26.95 35.96 7.47
N ASP A 634 28.22 35.85 7.06
CA ASP A 634 28.89 36.92 6.31
C ASP A 634 28.38 37.07 4.86
N ALA A 635 27.97 35.97 4.24
CA ALA A 635 27.28 36.00 2.95
C ALA A 635 25.92 36.73 3.07
N VAL A 636 25.14 36.44 4.12
CA VAL A 636 23.86 37.11 4.38
C VAL A 636 24.06 38.61 4.62
N LYS A 637 25.08 39.02 5.40
CA LYS A 637 25.39 40.45 5.62
C LYS A 637 25.78 41.17 4.34
N THR A 638 26.61 40.53 3.51
CA THR A 638 27.04 41.08 2.22
C THR A 638 25.85 41.29 1.28
N LEU A 639 24.93 40.32 1.23
CA LEU A 639 23.72 40.39 0.41
C LEU A 639 22.73 41.45 0.95
N GLN A 640 22.58 41.58 2.27
CA GLN A 640 21.75 42.63 2.88
C GLN A 640 22.28 44.04 2.59
N GLY A 641 23.61 44.23 2.58
CA GLY A 641 24.23 45.49 2.16
C GLY A 641 23.97 45.83 0.68
N ALA A 642 23.97 44.82 -0.19
CA ALA A 642 23.63 44.99 -1.60
C ALA A 642 22.16 45.39 -1.83
N VAL A 643 21.22 44.93 -1.00
CA VAL A 643 19.78 45.26 -1.10
C VAL A 643 19.51 46.75 -0.88
N THR A 644 20.23 47.39 0.05
CA THR A 644 20.07 48.83 0.37
C THR A 644 20.43 49.79 -0.77
N GLY A 645 21.10 49.33 -1.83
CA GLY A 645 21.46 50.13 -3.00
C GLY A 645 20.40 50.21 -4.10
N TYR A 646 19.31 49.43 -4.02
CA TYR A 646 18.31 49.29 -5.09
C TYR A 646 16.95 49.89 -4.72
N ALA A 647 16.16 50.23 -5.75
CA ALA A 647 14.88 50.91 -5.58
C ALA A 647 13.80 50.00 -4.94
N PRO A 648 13.01 50.50 -3.97
CA PRO A 648 11.97 49.72 -3.29
C PRO A 648 10.89 49.17 -4.23
N GLY A 649 10.60 47.88 -4.13
CA GLY A 649 9.61 47.14 -4.93
C GLY A 649 10.12 46.58 -6.25
N SER A 650 11.43 46.62 -6.52
CA SER A 650 11.99 46.03 -7.73
C SER A 650 11.92 44.51 -7.68
N ARG A 651 11.66 43.86 -8.83
CA ARG A 651 11.59 42.39 -8.92
C ARG A 651 12.87 41.72 -8.39
N PHE A 652 14.01 42.36 -8.61
CA PHE A 652 15.30 41.92 -8.10
C PHE A 652 15.41 42.03 -6.58
N GLU A 653 14.87 43.09 -5.96
CA GLU A 653 14.80 43.20 -4.49
C GLU A 653 13.92 42.10 -3.88
N VAL A 654 12.78 41.79 -4.51
CA VAL A 654 11.87 40.72 -4.04
C VAL A 654 12.53 39.35 -4.12
N GLU A 655 13.20 39.05 -5.24
CA GLU A 655 13.92 37.79 -5.44
C GLU A 655 15.15 37.69 -4.52
N LEU A 656 15.90 38.78 -4.33
CA LEU A 656 17.07 38.82 -3.45
C LEU A 656 16.68 38.74 -1.96
N THR A 657 15.55 39.32 -1.57
CA THR A 657 15.01 39.18 -0.21
C THR A 657 14.52 37.75 0.05
N GLY A 658 13.97 37.09 -0.97
CA GLY A 658 13.65 35.66 -0.93
C GLY A 658 14.90 34.81 -0.72
N ALA A 659 15.94 35.03 -1.52
CA ALA A 659 17.21 34.31 -1.38
C ALA A 659 17.87 34.53 -0.01
N ILE A 660 17.85 35.75 0.52
CA ILE A 660 18.37 36.06 1.87
C ILE A 660 17.59 35.29 2.94
N ARG A 661 16.26 35.20 2.80
CA ARG A 661 15.41 34.43 3.73
C ARG A 661 15.73 32.94 3.67
N ASP A 662 15.85 32.37 2.48
CA ASP A 662 16.12 30.93 2.30
C ASP A 662 17.51 30.55 2.84
N ILE A 663 18.51 31.40 2.62
CA ILE A 663 19.87 31.22 3.17
C ILE A 663 19.84 31.33 4.70
N SER A 664 19.05 32.25 5.25
CA SER A 664 18.88 32.39 6.71
C SER A 664 18.19 31.17 7.33
N GLU A 665 17.18 30.62 6.67
CA GLU A 665 16.46 29.42 7.12
C GLU A 665 17.34 28.18 7.07
N ALA A 666 18.18 28.05 6.03
CA ALA A 666 19.22 27.03 5.95
C ALA A 666 20.25 27.17 7.09
N ALA A 667 20.76 28.39 7.34
CA ALA A 667 21.71 28.64 8.43
C ALA A 667 21.11 28.27 9.81
N ASP A 668 19.83 28.54 10.04
CA ASP A 668 19.13 28.15 11.28
C ASP A 668 18.91 26.65 11.40
N ALA A 669 18.60 25.95 10.31
CA ALA A 669 18.53 24.50 10.27
C ALA A 669 19.89 23.87 10.59
N PHE A 670 20.99 24.39 10.04
CA PHE A 670 22.35 23.95 10.35
C PHE A 670 22.74 24.21 11.81
N ARG A 671 22.37 25.37 12.38
CA ARG A 671 22.55 25.65 13.83
C ARG A 671 21.73 24.71 14.71
N SER A 672 20.54 24.32 14.26
CA SER A 672 19.68 23.38 15.00
C SER A 672 20.30 21.99 14.99
N LEU A 673 20.77 21.53 13.83
CA LEU A 673 21.47 20.26 13.66
C LEU A 673 22.76 20.21 14.50
N SER A 674 23.58 21.25 14.43
CA SER A 674 24.80 21.36 15.24
C SER A 674 24.50 21.27 16.73
N ARG A 675 23.49 22.01 17.24
CA ARG A 675 23.06 21.93 18.64
C ARG A 675 22.45 20.58 19.03
N SER A 676 21.87 19.85 18.07
CA SER A 676 21.34 18.51 18.29
C SER A 676 22.47 17.47 18.39
N LEU A 677 23.44 17.55 17.48
CA LEU A 677 24.63 16.69 17.44
C LEU A 677 25.55 16.90 18.65
N GLU A 678 25.73 18.15 19.07
CA GLU A 678 26.51 18.50 20.27
C GLU A 678 25.84 17.99 21.55
N ARG A 679 24.51 17.84 21.55
CA ARG A 679 23.71 17.40 22.69
C ARG A 679 23.55 15.87 22.77
N ASN A 680 23.59 15.16 21.62
CA ASN A 680 23.50 13.70 21.54
C ASN A 680 24.33 13.15 20.37
N PRO A 681 25.65 12.99 20.52
CA PRO A 681 26.53 12.51 19.46
C PRO A 681 26.27 11.05 19.04
N SER A 682 25.57 10.26 19.86
CA SER A 682 25.17 8.87 19.56
C SER A 682 24.03 8.74 18.54
N SER A 683 23.35 9.84 18.19
CA SER A 683 22.29 9.86 17.15
C SER A 683 22.83 9.49 15.77
N LEU A 684 24.09 9.85 15.46
CA LEU A 684 24.75 9.53 14.20
C LEU A 684 24.96 8.02 13.97
N ILE A 685 25.07 7.25 15.06
CA ILE A 685 25.29 5.79 14.99
C ILE A 685 23.95 5.03 15.06
N THR A 686 22.93 5.63 15.68
CA THR A 686 21.64 4.98 15.92
C THR A 686 20.56 5.38 14.92
N GLY A 687 20.84 6.34 14.02
CA GLY A 687 19.93 6.77 12.96
C GLY A 687 18.63 7.42 13.45
N ARG A 688 18.60 7.93 14.69
CA ARG A 688 17.42 8.50 15.34
C ARG A 688 17.57 9.98 15.65
#